data_AF-B0ENT2-F1
#
_entry.id   AF-B0ENT2-F1
#
_cell.length_a   1.000
_cell.length_b   1.000
_cell.length_c   1.000
_cell.angle_alpha   90.00
_cell.angle_beta   90.00
_cell.angle_gamma   90.00
#
_symmetry.space_group_name_H-M   'P 1'
#
loop_
_entity.id
_entity.type
_entity.pdbx_description
1 polymer ?
#
loop_
_entity_poly.entity_id
_entity_poly.type
_entity_poly.pdbx_seq_one_letter_code
_entity_poly.pdbx_strand_id
1 'polypeptide(L)'
;MAKALERQRLEKIQRLQQNQSTPSTQPKIEISKPKIEPKLVIQQKKEKKEQKIIEKKEIEKQQSDVQNVQRLKVLYDSLINDFSLTPELIKKGMVGATLENSDDITVDMVIEWLCLNIPSRLLPNSLGGTLNKVKSEKQEIKQEIKQEIKKEIIKTQEIQEKQKEQEIEEEEDIDALLDRKAFKEAMDSTTKKKKKTPEEMRAEGLKRKAEIARLREEAEKRKKEEVQEDEEENELNFNFDGEIKEEENERWNIISAAEDTKWTGKFPSVIICDYCRRQKYDNPKYKDEKCKEGYLMSASVQLNDKSKTVLHARIPEENTAFLEKATAKNYIALRLLFEMKVQRNFINNFSPRYQEVFDNWTNNSPEEITKNSIILLVNQTPKGEKKKEKEIEQPSINKFTSEIQAKDKFSDDYYFNEMNKEINSSHYQDMLEGRKQLPIYSNKDHFINLLNNNQIVVVSGTTGSGKSTQLPQFVLESELLNKRGSQTKIYVTQPRRISAVGLSSRVIDERGSNKFVGHQIRFEKTGDEKLVYCTVGVMLRKVLGNPDLEGISHLFIDEVHERDINTDFLLLLIKKLITRNKTIKIIIMSATLAVELFEQYFGSASCLRIESKIHPVQTFYLDDVISFTNYSIDSSSEYYNYKYDDLQKKLIGDQLITVDMNKVNNKSSKTVSDMINQSTVNYELIMDLLHYLITNKPIGCILVFLPGIYEITSLQKEIISTPPFNNLNKFKIHILHSSVPLQQQKEAFSIAPNGIWKIVLSTNIAETSITIPDAKYLIDTGLVRIMSYDRSTKMQRLILTKISKANAQQRTGRVGRVSAGECYKMYSQKRENSFETYPQPEIKRLPLESLCLQILLFGEKNPVQFLADALDAPSQTQIEKSLLQLVTIKAAKRISHLDISGAVKEFEYSATPLGSALAALPVEVSIGKMLLLGCAFGIAQEATLLAACMSVQPLVNGENGSIIKRRYCSDASDHIATMKIVEHYIELERKGNGIQFCKNNNINIIIVKEILDTRKQFIELLKNYNYPIQSIQSSYKKELLLFILTYVFYPNIIIPQQIIGKTSIEYEYYTKKHQVFMGVSSINSMPRIDFKENVFIYTNMVKSNKIMVWECSLIKKVFIALIATSVVVNYKQKTITLDGWITINSTPLFIAQLVQMRKELKDALDDVINQKTQLSKEFMNHLIETKLN
;
A
#
# COMPACT_ATOMS: atom_id res chain seq x y z
N MET A 1 -37.28 -13.39 24.41
CA MET A 1 -36.43 -13.08 25.59
C MET A 1 -37.04 -12.04 26.52
N ALA A 2 -37.30 -10.78 26.10
CA ALA A 2 -37.71 -9.68 27.00
C ALA A 2 -38.73 -10.05 28.09
N LYS A 3 -39.90 -10.60 27.72
CA LYS A 3 -40.96 -11.02 28.67
C LYS A 3 -40.54 -12.08 29.72
N ALA A 4 -39.47 -12.86 29.46
CA ALA A 4 -38.90 -13.80 30.43
C ALA A 4 -37.95 -13.09 31.41
N LEU A 5 -37.16 -12.12 30.93
CA LEU A 5 -36.31 -11.25 31.75
C LEU A 5 -37.16 -10.37 32.70
N GLU A 6 -38.32 -9.94 32.19
CA GLU A 6 -39.34 -9.19 32.93
C GLU A 6 -40.00 -10.04 34.03
N ARG A 7 -40.36 -11.30 33.74
CA ARG A 7 -40.79 -12.28 34.76
C ARG A 7 -39.73 -12.49 35.84
N GLN A 8 -38.46 -12.73 35.47
CA GLN A 8 -37.38 -12.88 36.45
C GLN A 8 -37.17 -11.63 37.32
N ARG A 9 -37.36 -10.42 36.79
CA ARG A 9 -37.35 -9.19 37.60
C ARG A 9 -38.53 -9.13 38.58
N LEU A 10 -39.74 -9.47 38.14
CA LEU A 10 -40.94 -9.46 38.99
C LEU A 10 -40.87 -10.52 40.11
N GLU A 11 -40.44 -11.74 39.79
CA GLU A 11 -40.21 -12.81 40.78
C GLU A 11 -39.15 -12.41 41.82
N LYS A 12 -38.07 -11.72 41.40
CA LYS A 12 -37.03 -11.22 42.31
C LYS A 12 -37.53 -10.09 43.21
N ILE A 13 -38.45 -9.25 42.75
CA ILE A 13 -39.10 -8.22 43.56
C ILE A 13 -40.06 -8.86 44.59
N GLN A 14 -40.89 -9.82 44.18
CA GLN A 14 -41.79 -10.52 45.09
C GLN A 14 -41.04 -11.27 46.21
N ARG A 15 -39.90 -11.91 45.91
CA ARG A 15 -39.06 -12.55 46.93
C ARG A 15 -38.45 -11.57 47.94
N LEU A 16 -38.18 -10.32 47.54
CA LEU A 16 -37.70 -9.28 48.44
C LEU A 16 -38.82 -8.72 49.33
N GLN A 17 -40.06 -8.74 48.86
CA GLN A 17 -41.23 -8.23 49.61
C GLN A 17 -41.78 -9.22 50.66
N GLN A 18 -41.37 -10.49 50.65
CA GLN A 18 -41.82 -11.49 51.64
C GLN A 18 -41.02 -11.51 52.96
N ASN A 19 -39.87 -10.82 53.03
CA ASN A 19 -38.91 -10.96 54.14
C ASN A 19 -38.94 -9.82 55.19
N GLN A 20 -40.03 -9.04 55.31
CA GLN A 20 -40.17 -8.06 56.38
C GLN A 20 -41.53 -8.13 57.08
N SER A 21 -41.55 -8.82 58.22
CA SER A 21 -42.66 -8.79 59.17
C SER A 21 -42.16 -8.70 60.63
N THR A 22 -42.35 -7.51 61.20
CA THR A 22 -42.98 -7.26 62.53
C THR A 22 -42.28 -7.67 63.85
N PRO A 23 -42.66 -7.07 65.01
CA PRO A 23 -43.26 -5.74 65.26
C PRO A 23 -42.77 -4.98 66.54
N SER A 24 -43.38 -3.79 66.72
CA SER A 24 -43.76 -3.13 68.00
C SER A 24 -42.77 -2.11 68.63
N THR A 25 -43.21 -1.06 69.34
CA THR A 25 -44.55 -0.68 69.89
C THR A 25 -44.97 0.78 69.60
N GLN A 26 -46.27 1.09 69.61
CA GLN A 26 -46.86 2.46 69.60
C GLN A 26 -47.29 2.92 71.01
N PRO A 27 -47.37 4.24 71.27
CA PRO A 27 -48.66 4.97 71.30
C PRO A 27 -48.54 6.45 70.79
N LYS A 28 -49.56 7.31 70.62
CA LYS A 28 -51.05 7.25 70.41
C LYS A 28 -51.55 8.67 70.03
N ILE A 29 -52.60 8.79 69.19
CA ILE A 29 -53.56 9.95 69.08
C ILE A 29 -52.90 11.26 68.53
N GLU A 30 -53.52 12.19 67.77
CA GLU A 30 -54.93 12.52 67.44
C GLU A 30 -55.14 12.88 65.94
N ILE A 31 -56.38 13.15 65.50
CA ILE A 31 -56.71 13.49 64.10
C ILE A 31 -57.18 14.95 63.96
N SER A 32 -56.49 15.75 63.13
CA SER A 32 -57.02 17.00 62.56
C SER A 32 -56.54 17.21 61.11
N LYS A 33 -57.26 18.01 60.32
CA LYS A 33 -57.11 18.08 58.85
C LYS A 33 -55.92 18.97 58.42
N PRO A 34 -54.94 18.47 57.63
CA PRO A 34 -54.07 19.32 56.85
C PRO A 34 -54.81 19.94 55.65
N LYS A 35 -54.37 21.12 55.19
CA LYS A 35 -54.97 21.84 54.05
C LYS A 35 -54.53 21.21 52.72
N ILE A 36 -55.39 21.31 51.69
CA ILE A 36 -55.07 20.91 50.32
C ILE A 36 -53.98 21.85 49.76
N GLU A 37 -52.79 21.33 49.43
CA GLU A 37 -51.78 22.12 48.70
C GLU A 37 -52.18 22.31 47.22
N PRO A 38 -52.01 23.51 46.62
CA PRO A 38 -52.39 23.77 45.22
C PRO A 38 -51.63 22.95 44.16
N LYS A 39 -50.48 22.36 44.49
CA LYS A 39 -49.53 21.80 43.52
C LYS A 39 -50.11 20.65 42.69
N LEU A 40 -50.84 19.72 43.32
CA LEU A 40 -51.39 18.54 42.61
C LEU A 40 -52.45 18.94 41.56
N VAL A 41 -53.27 19.96 41.87
CA VAL A 41 -54.30 20.48 40.97
C VAL A 41 -53.67 21.23 39.79
N ILE A 42 -52.53 21.90 40.00
CA ILE A 42 -51.76 22.54 38.93
C ILE A 42 -51.17 21.49 38.00
N GLN A 43 -50.57 20.42 38.54
CA GLN A 43 -49.96 19.36 37.75
C GLN A 43 -50.98 18.61 36.87
N GLN A 44 -52.11 18.18 37.43
CA GLN A 44 -53.18 17.53 36.64
C GLN A 44 -53.82 18.48 35.60
N LYS A 45 -53.85 19.80 35.83
CA LYS A 45 -54.26 20.79 34.83
C LYS A 45 -53.20 21.02 33.74
N LYS A 46 -51.92 20.76 34.03
CA LYS A 46 -50.83 20.83 33.06
C LYS A 46 -50.87 19.61 32.13
N GLU A 47 -50.95 18.41 32.69
CA GLU A 47 -51.06 17.13 31.95
C GLU A 47 -52.30 17.12 31.05
N LYS A 48 -53.47 17.56 31.56
CA LYS A 48 -54.71 17.69 30.74
C LYS A 48 -54.67 18.82 29.70
N LYS A 49 -53.74 19.79 29.82
CA LYS A 49 -53.47 20.75 28.74
C LYS A 49 -52.54 20.14 27.69
N GLU A 50 -51.50 19.44 28.12
CA GLU A 50 -50.51 18.79 27.24
C GLU A 50 -51.16 17.70 26.39
N GLN A 51 -52.03 16.84 26.95
CA GLN A 51 -52.81 15.87 26.17
C GLN A 51 -53.74 16.54 25.14
N LYS A 52 -54.47 17.60 25.51
CA LYS A 52 -55.31 18.34 24.53
C LYS A 52 -54.51 19.07 23.46
N ILE A 53 -53.26 19.43 23.72
CA ILE A 53 -52.34 19.99 22.72
C ILE A 53 -51.82 18.87 21.79
N ILE A 54 -51.65 17.64 22.28
CA ILE A 54 -51.29 16.47 21.47
C ILE A 54 -52.45 16.06 20.57
N GLU A 55 -53.66 15.83 21.11
CA GLU A 55 -54.85 15.49 20.33
C GLU A 55 -55.13 16.52 19.22
N LYS A 56 -55.05 17.82 19.54
CA LYS A 56 -55.25 18.89 18.55
C LYS A 56 -54.17 18.87 17.46
N LYS A 57 -52.90 18.60 17.82
CA LYS A 57 -51.81 18.45 16.85
C LYS A 57 -51.94 17.21 15.98
N GLU A 58 -52.50 16.11 16.48
CA GLU A 58 -52.74 14.91 15.67
C GLU A 58 -53.88 15.13 14.66
N ILE A 59 -54.94 15.84 15.05
CA ILE A 59 -56.02 16.23 14.13
C ILE A 59 -55.53 17.23 13.08
N GLU A 60 -54.74 18.24 13.47
CA GLU A 60 -54.10 19.19 12.56
C GLU A 60 -53.10 18.48 11.61
N LYS A 61 -52.37 17.47 12.12
CA LYS A 61 -51.48 16.63 11.31
C LYS A 61 -52.24 15.80 10.28
N GLN A 62 -53.33 15.13 10.65
CA GLN A 62 -54.11 14.33 9.69
C GLN A 62 -54.72 15.17 8.56
N GLN A 63 -55.11 16.42 8.80
CA GLN A 63 -55.54 17.34 7.73
C GLN A 63 -54.38 17.90 6.90
N SER A 64 -53.22 18.16 7.53
CA SER A 64 -51.97 18.53 6.86
C SER A 64 -51.50 17.44 5.90
N ASP A 65 -51.51 16.18 6.32
CA ASP A 65 -50.90 15.07 5.59
C ASP A 65 -51.60 14.78 4.26
N VAL A 66 -52.92 14.96 4.15
CA VAL A 66 -53.65 14.82 2.87
C VAL A 66 -53.23 15.89 1.85
N GLN A 67 -53.17 17.16 2.27
CA GLN A 67 -52.70 18.24 1.38
C GLN A 67 -51.22 18.12 1.04
N ASN A 68 -50.40 17.64 1.99
CA ASN A 68 -48.99 17.39 1.76
C ASN A 68 -48.78 16.22 0.79
N VAL A 69 -49.53 15.12 0.88
CA VAL A 69 -49.47 14.02 -0.10
C VAL A 69 -49.83 14.49 -1.51
N GLN A 70 -50.84 15.35 -1.68
CA GLN A 70 -51.15 15.94 -2.99
C GLN A 70 -50.03 16.88 -3.50
N ARG A 71 -49.46 17.74 -2.64
CA ARG A 71 -48.31 18.59 -3.01
C ARG A 71 -47.04 17.80 -3.31
N LEU A 72 -46.78 16.73 -2.56
CA LEU A 72 -45.66 15.81 -2.77
C LEU A 72 -45.81 15.07 -4.10
N LYS A 73 -47.03 14.64 -4.46
CA LYS A 73 -47.28 14.02 -5.75
C LYS A 73 -47.00 14.98 -6.90
N VAL A 74 -47.51 16.23 -6.84
CA VAL A 74 -47.20 17.27 -7.83
C VAL A 74 -45.69 17.57 -7.92
N LEU A 75 -44.97 17.62 -6.80
CA LEU A 75 -43.52 17.83 -6.80
C LEU A 75 -42.74 16.63 -7.37
N TYR A 76 -43.20 15.40 -7.10
CA TYR A 76 -42.62 14.15 -7.59
C TYR A 76 -42.83 14.00 -9.10
N ASP A 77 -44.05 14.23 -9.57
CA ASP A 77 -44.42 14.17 -10.98
C ASP A 77 -43.67 15.27 -11.78
N SER A 78 -43.51 16.47 -11.23
CA SER A 78 -42.67 17.55 -11.79
C SER A 78 -41.17 17.17 -11.83
N LEU A 79 -40.61 16.56 -10.77
CA LEU A 79 -39.21 16.10 -10.79
C LEU A 79 -38.94 14.99 -11.80
N ILE A 80 -39.94 14.19 -12.17
CA ILE A 80 -39.86 13.19 -13.23
C ILE A 80 -39.96 13.86 -14.60
N ASN A 81 -40.97 14.73 -14.81
CA ASN A 81 -41.29 15.29 -16.12
C ASN A 81 -40.35 16.43 -16.54
N ASP A 82 -39.97 17.33 -15.62
CA ASP A 82 -39.19 18.54 -15.93
C ASP A 82 -37.67 18.32 -15.89
N PHE A 83 -37.21 17.21 -15.29
CA PHE A 83 -35.78 16.90 -15.08
C PHE A 83 -35.36 15.49 -15.52
N SER A 84 -36.27 14.68 -16.06
CA SER A 84 -36.00 13.31 -16.55
C SER A 84 -35.38 12.36 -15.52
N LEU A 85 -35.56 12.62 -14.22
CA LEU A 85 -35.02 11.79 -13.14
C LEU A 85 -35.91 10.57 -12.90
N THR A 86 -35.40 9.38 -13.18
CA THR A 86 -36.19 8.16 -12.97
C THR A 86 -36.46 7.90 -11.47
N PRO A 87 -37.61 7.30 -11.12
CA PRO A 87 -37.92 6.87 -9.75
C PRO A 87 -36.81 6.04 -9.08
N GLU A 88 -36.11 5.21 -9.86
CA GLU A 88 -34.95 4.44 -9.39
C GLU A 88 -33.72 5.31 -9.12
N LEU A 89 -33.42 6.32 -9.94
CA LEU A 89 -32.29 7.23 -9.72
C LEU A 89 -32.45 8.00 -8.41
N ILE A 90 -33.66 8.49 -8.14
CA ILE A 90 -34.01 9.18 -6.89
C ILE A 90 -33.79 8.22 -5.70
N LYS A 91 -34.34 7.00 -5.74
CA LYS A 91 -34.13 5.97 -4.70
C LYS A 91 -32.65 5.59 -4.51
N LYS A 92 -31.90 5.38 -5.59
CA LYS A 92 -30.48 4.96 -5.55
C LYS A 92 -29.58 6.07 -4.99
N GLY A 93 -29.88 7.34 -5.31
CA GLY A 93 -29.21 8.51 -4.72
C GLY A 93 -29.44 8.63 -3.21
N MET A 94 -30.65 8.35 -2.73
CA MET A 94 -30.98 8.37 -1.30
C MET A 94 -30.20 7.31 -0.50
N VAL A 95 -30.18 6.06 -0.97
CA VAL A 95 -29.44 4.96 -0.30
C VAL A 95 -27.92 5.18 -0.30
N GLY A 96 -27.39 5.91 -1.28
CA GLY A 96 -25.95 6.23 -1.35
C GLY A 96 -25.45 7.34 -0.41
N ALA A 97 -26.35 8.13 0.19
CA ALA A 97 -25.97 9.31 0.98
C ALA A 97 -25.78 9.04 2.49
N THR A 98 -26.35 7.95 3.00
CA THR A 98 -26.34 7.55 4.42
C THR A 98 -26.11 6.05 4.51
N LEU A 99 -25.05 5.62 5.23
CA LEU A 99 -24.60 4.23 5.22
C LEU A 99 -25.45 3.27 6.07
N GLU A 100 -25.68 2.09 5.50
CA GLU A 100 -25.79 0.77 6.14
C GLU A 100 -26.99 0.42 7.04
N ASN A 101 -27.87 1.34 7.44
CA ASN A 101 -29.19 0.99 8.02
C ASN A 101 -30.34 1.77 7.36
N SER A 102 -31.41 1.06 7.00
CA SER A 102 -32.54 1.60 6.22
C SER A 102 -33.62 2.30 7.04
N ASP A 103 -33.64 2.09 8.36
CA ASP A 103 -34.89 2.13 9.13
C ASP A 103 -35.17 3.50 9.80
N ASP A 104 -34.19 4.40 9.82
CA ASP A 104 -34.29 5.75 10.43
C ASP A 104 -34.70 6.88 9.44
N ILE A 105 -34.99 6.55 8.17
CA ILE A 105 -35.30 7.58 7.14
C ILE A 105 -36.76 8.03 7.24
N THR A 106 -36.99 9.15 7.92
CA THR A 106 -38.31 9.80 8.00
C THR A 106 -38.63 10.65 6.75
N VAL A 107 -39.92 10.75 6.41
CA VAL A 107 -40.41 11.54 5.26
C VAL A 107 -40.03 13.02 5.40
N ASP A 108 -40.07 13.58 6.61
CA ASP A 108 -39.72 14.97 6.89
C ASP A 108 -38.25 15.30 6.53
N MET A 109 -37.33 14.35 6.72
CA MET A 109 -35.91 14.53 6.35
C MET A 109 -35.71 14.56 4.83
N VAL A 110 -36.51 13.80 4.07
CA VAL A 110 -36.50 13.84 2.60
C VAL A 110 -37.05 15.18 2.10
N ILE A 111 -38.11 15.70 2.73
CA ILE A 111 -38.70 17.01 2.42
C ILE A 111 -37.73 18.15 2.74
N GLU A 112 -37.10 18.16 3.92
CA GLU A 112 -36.12 19.20 4.29
C GLU A 112 -34.92 19.18 3.34
N TRP A 113 -34.48 18.01 2.87
CA TRP A 113 -33.43 17.90 1.86
C TRP A 113 -33.84 18.48 0.50
N LEU A 114 -35.04 18.16 -0.01
CA LEU A 114 -35.52 18.70 -1.30
C LEU A 114 -35.68 20.23 -1.24
N CYS A 115 -36.31 20.76 -0.18
CA CYS A 115 -36.56 22.20 -0.03
C CYS A 115 -35.30 23.05 0.19
N LEU A 116 -34.17 22.46 0.57
CA LEU A 116 -32.89 23.17 0.75
C LEU A 116 -32.00 23.18 -0.50
N ASN A 117 -32.23 22.26 -1.44
CA ASN A 117 -31.27 21.95 -2.51
C ASN A 117 -31.72 22.34 -3.92
N ILE A 118 -33.02 22.56 -4.17
CA ILE A 118 -33.53 23.06 -5.46
C ILE A 118 -33.42 24.61 -5.50
N PRO A 119 -32.76 25.21 -6.51
CA PRO A 119 -32.71 26.67 -6.68
C PRO A 119 -34.11 27.29 -6.83
N SER A 120 -34.36 28.43 -6.18
CA SER A 120 -35.68 29.10 -6.15
C SER A 120 -36.33 29.35 -7.52
N ARG A 121 -35.52 29.47 -8.58
CA ARG A 121 -35.95 29.69 -9.98
C ARG A 121 -36.44 28.42 -10.71
N LEU A 122 -36.32 27.26 -10.07
CA LEU A 122 -36.71 25.94 -10.57
C LEU A 122 -37.86 25.32 -9.74
N LEU A 123 -38.52 26.13 -8.91
CA LEU A 123 -39.75 25.76 -8.21
C LEU A 123 -40.94 26.41 -8.93
N PRO A 124 -42.06 25.69 -9.15
CA PRO A 124 -43.25 26.27 -9.76
C PRO A 124 -43.74 27.53 -9.03
N ASN A 125 -44.22 28.52 -9.79
CA ASN A 125 -44.62 29.84 -9.28
C ASN A 125 -45.67 29.77 -8.14
N SER A 126 -46.48 28.72 -8.10
CA SER A 126 -47.47 28.43 -7.04
C SER A 126 -46.85 28.23 -5.65
N LEU A 127 -45.56 27.88 -5.55
CA LEU A 127 -44.84 27.69 -4.27
C LEU A 127 -44.06 28.94 -3.83
N GLY A 128 -43.73 29.87 -4.74
CA GLY A 128 -42.88 31.03 -4.45
C GLY A 128 -43.46 31.98 -3.38
N GLY A 129 -44.77 32.25 -3.46
CA GLY A 129 -45.47 33.08 -2.48
C GLY A 129 -45.46 32.48 -1.06
N THR A 130 -45.75 31.17 -0.96
CA THR A 130 -45.76 30.45 0.33
C THR A 130 -44.36 30.36 0.93
N LEU A 131 -43.33 30.11 0.11
CA LEU A 131 -41.95 29.98 0.60
C LEU A 131 -41.41 31.29 1.20
N ASN A 132 -41.82 32.44 0.65
CA ASN A 132 -41.47 33.75 1.23
C ASN A 132 -42.24 34.02 2.52
N LYS A 133 -43.52 33.65 2.60
CA LYS A 133 -44.31 33.79 3.83
C LYS A 133 -43.79 32.93 4.98
N VAL A 134 -43.43 31.67 4.70
CA VAL A 134 -42.78 30.78 5.69
C VAL A 134 -41.38 31.29 6.09
N LYS A 135 -40.68 32.04 5.22
CA LYS A 135 -39.40 32.68 5.57
C LYS A 135 -39.59 33.92 6.47
N SER A 136 -40.61 34.75 6.24
CA SER A 136 -40.91 35.87 7.14
C SER A 136 -41.40 35.36 8.50
N GLU A 137 -42.34 34.42 8.53
CA GLU A 137 -42.85 33.80 9.75
C GLU A 137 -41.70 33.11 10.54
N LYS A 138 -40.79 32.37 9.88
CA LYS A 138 -39.58 31.82 10.53
C LYS A 138 -38.51 32.88 10.88
N GLN A 139 -38.56 34.10 10.36
CA GLN A 139 -37.71 35.21 10.80
C GLN A 139 -38.29 35.93 12.01
N GLU A 140 -39.60 36.16 12.06
CA GLU A 140 -40.30 36.71 13.22
C GLU A 140 -40.16 35.75 14.42
N ILE A 141 -40.49 34.47 14.25
CA ILE A 141 -40.31 33.44 15.29
C ILE A 141 -38.83 33.33 15.72
N LYS A 142 -37.86 33.54 14.81
CA LYS A 142 -36.44 33.63 15.20
C LYS A 142 -36.08 34.90 15.95
N GLN A 143 -36.74 36.03 15.70
CA GLN A 143 -36.53 37.26 16.45
C GLN A 143 -37.18 37.17 17.84
N GLU A 144 -38.40 36.63 17.94
CA GLU A 144 -39.06 36.32 19.21
C GLU A 144 -38.22 35.36 20.03
N ILE A 145 -37.87 34.17 19.52
CA ILE A 145 -37.02 33.20 20.23
C ILE A 145 -35.67 33.83 20.62
N LYS A 146 -35.09 34.71 19.79
CA LYS A 146 -33.84 35.41 20.12
C LYS A 146 -34.02 36.53 21.14
N GLN A 147 -35.22 37.10 21.30
CA GLN A 147 -35.55 37.99 22.42
C GLN A 147 -35.86 37.20 23.70
N GLU A 148 -36.60 36.09 23.60
CA GLU A 148 -36.91 35.20 24.72
C GLU A 148 -35.65 34.58 25.31
N ILE A 149 -34.74 34.08 24.46
CA ILE A 149 -33.41 33.63 24.88
C ILE A 149 -32.60 34.79 25.48
N LYS A 150 -32.78 36.04 25.02
CA LYS A 150 -32.08 37.18 25.64
C LYS A 150 -32.65 37.50 27.03
N LYS A 151 -33.97 37.43 27.22
CA LYS A 151 -34.63 37.60 28.52
C LYS A 151 -34.27 36.47 29.50
N GLU A 152 -34.22 35.24 29.03
CA GLU A 152 -33.80 34.07 29.82
C GLU A 152 -32.31 34.12 30.16
N ILE A 153 -31.43 34.54 29.24
CA ILE A 153 -30.02 34.79 29.55
C ILE A 153 -29.88 35.90 30.59
N ILE A 154 -30.59 37.02 30.45
CA ILE A 154 -30.56 38.12 31.44
C ILE A 154 -31.05 37.63 32.80
N LYS A 155 -32.20 36.93 32.89
CA LYS A 155 -32.65 36.31 34.14
C LYS A 155 -31.66 35.30 34.70
N THR A 156 -31.04 34.47 33.85
CA THR A 156 -30.05 33.47 34.31
C THR A 156 -28.80 34.17 34.84
N GLN A 157 -28.40 35.31 34.25
CA GLN A 157 -27.32 36.15 34.77
C GLN A 157 -27.73 36.84 36.08
N GLU A 158 -28.93 37.42 36.18
CA GLU A 158 -29.46 38.00 37.44
C GLU A 158 -29.60 36.95 38.56
N ILE A 159 -29.91 35.69 38.22
CA ILE A 159 -29.96 34.57 39.16
C ILE A 159 -28.53 34.11 39.53
N GLN A 160 -27.60 34.01 38.58
CA GLN A 160 -26.21 33.64 38.85
C GLN A 160 -25.43 34.73 39.59
N GLU A 161 -25.75 36.01 39.40
CA GLU A 161 -25.19 37.11 40.18
C GLU A 161 -25.74 37.07 41.61
N LYS A 162 -27.05 36.85 41.81
CA LYS A 162 -27.63 36.67 43.16
C LYS A 162 -27.19 35.38 43.86
N GLN A 163 -26.90 34.31 43.13
CA GLN A 163 -26.30 33.10 43.70
C GLN A 163 -24.84 33.36 44.09
N LYS A 164 -24.07 34.09 43.28
CA LYS A 164 -22.72 34.54 43.69
C LYS A 164 -22.71 35.48 44.89
N GLU A 165 -23.69 36.37 45.01
CA GLU A 165 -23.88 37.20 46.20
C GLU A 165 -24.25 36.40 47.46
N GLN A 166 -24.57 35.10 47.32
CA GLN A 166 -24.80 34.16 48.44
C GLN A 166 -23.69 33.09 48.60
N GLU A 167 -22.84 32.88 47.59
CA GLU A 167 -21.70 31.95 47.58
C GLU A 167 -20.35 32.65 47.90
N ILE A 168 -20.38 33.84 48.51
CA ILE A 168 -19.19 34.68 48.81
C ILE A 168 -18.96 34.90 50.32
N GLU A 169 -19.80 34.32 51.21
CA GLU A 169 -19.62 34.42 52.68
C GLU A 169 -18.88 33.23 53.34
N GLU A 170 -18.52 32.16 52.62
CA GLU A 170 -17.73 31.04 53.17
C GLU A 170 -16.55 30.62 52.27
N GLU A 171 -15.47 30.13 52.90
CA GLU A 171 -14.17 29.69 52.34
C GLU A 171 -13.29 30.75 51.64
N GLU A 172 -12.58 31.54 52.46
CA GLU A 172 -11.28 32.11 52.08
C GLU A 172 -10.19 31.02 52.04
N ASP A 173 -9.37 30.96 50.98
CA ASP A 173 -7.96 30.58 51.11
C ASP A 173 -7.10 31.38 50.11
N ILE A 174 -5.92 31.84 50.56
CA ILE A 174 -5.28 33.06 50.07
C ILE A 174 -3.85 32.80 49.61
N ASP A 175 -3.71 32.27 48.38
CA ASP A 175 -2.40 32.27 47.69
C ASP A 175 -2.50 32.34 46.14
N ALA A 176 -3.60 31.87 45.53
CA ALA A 176 -3.79 31.88 44.07
C ALA A 176 -4.07 33.28 43.45
N LEU A 177 -3.99 34.36 44.25
CA LEU A 177 -4.48 35.70 43.91
C LEU A 177 -3.38 36.71 43.48
N LEU A 178 -2.10 36.45 43.77
CA LEU A 178 -1.03 37.42 43.52
C LEU A 178 -0.54 37.47 42.07
N ASP A 179 -0.23 36.32 41.45
CA ASP A 179 0.31 36.27 40.07
C ASP A 179 -0.68 36.74 38.99
N ARG A 180 -1.99 36.68 39.25
CA ARG A 180 -3.01 37.10 38.28
C ARG A 180 -3.20 38.62 38.17
N LYS A 181 -2.64 39.40 39.09
CA LYS A 181 -2.79 40.86 39.12
C LYS A 181 -1.81 41.55 38.14
N ALA A 182 -0.54 41.14 38.19
CA ALA A 182 0.53 41.68 37.34
C ALA A 182 0.26 41.53 35.82
N PHE A 183 -0.35 40.43 35.39
CA PHE A 183 -0.66 40.20 33.98
C PHE A 183 -1.83 41.06 33.45
N LYS A 184 -2.73 41.52 34.33
CA LYS A 184 -3.93 42.26 33.92
C LYS A 184 -3.65 43.77 33.77
N GLU A 185 -2.87 44.34 34.69
CA GLU A 185 -2.51 45.76 34.69
C GLU A 185 -1.63 46.16 33.48
N ALA A 186 -0.96 45.20 32.84
CA ALA A 186 -0.21 45.42 31.60
C ALA A 186 -1.09 45.71 30.36
N MET A 187 -2.34 45.22 30.32
CA MET A 187 -3.20 45.27 29.11
C MET A 187 -4.03 46.57 28.99
N ASP A 188 -4.46 47.17 30.09
CA ASP A 188 -5.40 48.31 30.06
C ASP A 188 -4.73 49.69 29.77
N SER A 189 -3.40 49.71 29.57
CA SER A 189 -2.61 50.94 29.41
C SER A 189 -2.57 51.53 27.99
N THR A 190 -2.95 50.79 26.94
CA THR A 190 -2.68 51.18 25.54
C THR A 190 -3.87 51.12 24.57
N THR A 191 -5.01 51.77 24.87
CA THR A 191 -5.99 52.13 23.82
C THR A 191 -6.83 53.40 24.05
N LYS A 192 -6.18 54.58 24.14
CA LYS A 192 -6.87 55.89 24.00
C LYS A 192 -6.35 56.70 22.81
N LYS A 193 -7.09 56.72 21.69
CA LYS A 193 -7.03 57.80 20.67
C LYS A 193 -8.28 57.86 19.77
N LYS A 194 -9.05 58.94 19.94
CA LYS A 194 -10.03 59.59 19.04
C LYS A 194 -10.81 58.74 18.01
N LYS A 195 -12.14 58.62 18.22
CA LYS A 195 -13.11 58.37 17.13
C LYS A 195 -13.31 59.68 16.32
N LYS A 196 -13.36 59.59 14.99
CA LYS A 196 -13.92 60.63 14.09
C LYS A 196 -15.45 60.68 14.20
N THR A 197 -16.07 61.78 13.80
CA THR A 197 -17.55 61.90 13.78
C THR A 197 -18.16 61.28 12.50
N PRO A 198 -19.47 60.94 12.50
CA PRO A 198 -20.10 60.28 11.35
C PRO A 198 -20.07 61.09 10.04
N GLU A 199 -20.05 62.41 10.13
CA GLU A 199 -20.07 63.31 8.96
C GLU A 199 -18.70 63.39 8.28
N GLU A 200 -17.60 63.39 9.04
CA GLU A 200 -16.23 63.28 8.50
C GLU A 200 -16.06 61.99 7.70
N MET A 201 -16.56 60.86 8.21
CA MET A 201 -16.52 59.58 7.49
C MET A 201 -17.36 59.60 6.20
N ARG A 202 -18.46 60.37 6.18
CA ARG A 202 -19.34 60.50 5.01
C ARG A 202 -18.67 61.33 3.90
N ALA A 203 -17.94 62.38 4.27
CA ALA A 203 -17.11 63.16 3.34
C ALA A 203 -15.92 62.34 2.78
N GLU A 204 -15.25 61.56 3.63
CA GLU A 204 -14.12 60.70 3.23
C GLU A 204 -14.58 59.57 2.28
N GLY A 205 -15.77 58.99 2.52
CA GLY A 205 -16.39 58.01 1.64
C GLY A 205 -16.83 58.58 0.26
N LEU A 206 -17.26 59.84 0.21
CA LEU A 206 -17.59 60.52 -1.05
C LEU A 206 -16.34 60.80 -1.90
N LYS A 207 -15.24 61.24 -1.29
CA LYS A 207 -13.95 61.41 -2.00
C LYS A 207 -13.47 60.09 -2.62
N ARG A 208 -13.50 58.99 -1.85
CA ARG A 208 -13.15 57.65 -2.37
C ARG A 208 -14.03 57.18 -3.54
N LYS A 209 -15.32 57.53 -3.58
CA LYS A 209 -16.17 57.21 -4.74
C LYS A 209 -15.79 57.99 -5.99
N ALA A 210 -15.47 59.27 -5.86
CA ALA A 210 -15.03 60.09 -6.99
C ALA A 210 -13.69 59.60 -7.57
N GLU A 211 -12.75 59.21 -6.69
CA GLU A 211 -11.43 58.69 -7.07
C GLU A 211 -11.53 57.32 -7.79
N ILE A 212 -12.39 56.42 -7.33
CA ILE A 212 -12.67 55.14 -8.00
C ILE A 212 -13.37 55.33 -9.36
N ALA A 213 -14.21 56.37 -9.51
CA ALA A 213 -14.82 56.69 -10.80
C ALA A 213 -13.76 57.18 -11.81
N ARG A 214 -12.90 58.12 -11.40
CA ARG A 214 -11.81 58.66 -12.25
C ARG A 214 -10.83 57.57 -12.71
N LEU A 215 -10.47 56.65 -11.81
CA LEU A 215 -9.61 55.51 -12.15
C LEU A 215 -10.26 54.49 -13.09
N ARG A 216 -11.60 54.50 -13.23
CA ARG A 216 -12.30 53.72 -14.28
C ARG A 216 -12.30 54.43 -15.63
N GLU A 217 -12.51 55.74 -15.67
CA GLU A 217 -12.36 56.52 -16.92
C GLU A 217 -10.94 56.42 -17.50
N GLU A 218 -9.91 56.48 -16.65
CA GLU A 218 -8.52 56.31 -17.08
C GLU A 218 -8.22 54.86 -17.56
N ALA A 219 -8.94 53.86 -17.05
CA ALA A 219 -8.84 52.47 -17.50
C ALA A 219 -9.61 52.18 -18.80
N GLU A 220 -10.73 52.88 -19.05
CA GLU A 220 -11.50 52.75 -20.30
C GLU A 220 -10.89 53.56 -21.45
N LYS A 221 -10.23 54.69 -21.18
CA LYS A 221 -9.40 55.39 -22.18
C LYS A 221 -8.24 54.51 -22.67
N ARG A 222 -7.56 53.79 -21.76
CA ARG A 222 -6.51 52.80 -22.10
C ARG A 222 -7.03 51.52 -22.79
N LYS A 223 -8.29 51.50 -23.25
CA LYS A 223 -8.89 50.45 -24.08
C LYS A 223 -9.40 50.97 -25.43
N LYS A 224 -9.07 52.21 -25.82
CA LYS A 224 -9.50 52.84 -27.08
C LYS A 224 -8.35 53.33 -27.97
N GLU A 225 -7.12 52.97 -27.65
CA GLU A 225 -5.92 53.28 -28.43
C GLU A 225 -5.14 51.98 -28.67
N GLU A 226 -5.61 51.16 -29.64
CA GLU A 226 -4.87 50.10 -30.40
C GLU A 226 -5.87 49.15 -31.14
N VAL A 227 -6.51 49.62 -32.22
CA VAL A 227 -7.09 48.78 -33.30
C VAL A 227 -7.10 49.58 -34.61
N GLN A 228 -6.32 49.13 -35.61
CA GLN A 228 -6.35 49.34 -37.08
C GLN A 228 -5.24 48.41 -37.63
N GLU A 229 -5.25 47.68 -38.76
CA GLU A 229 -6.18 47.24 -39.84
C GLU A 229 -5.45 46.00 -40.49
N ASP A 230 -5.94 45.16 -41.41
CA ASP A 230 -7.20 44.97 -42.17
C ASP A 230 -8.16 43.99 -41.41
N GLU A 231 -9.30 43.41 -41.88
CA GLU A 231 -10.07 43.29 -43.15
C GLU A 231 -9.53 42.24 -44.19
N GLU A 232 -10.24 41.67 -45.18
CA GLU A 232 -11.58 41.87 -45.79
C GLU A 232 -12.41 40.54 -45.92
N GLU A 233 -13.75 40.66 -45.80
CA GLU A 233 -14.84 40.10 -46.67
C GLU A 233 -15.01 38.58 -47.01
N ASN A 234 -16.23 38.02 -47.26
CA ASN A 234 -17.60 38.51 -47.03
C ASN A 234 -18.69 37.40 -46.85
N GLU A 235 -19.94 37.84 -46.61
CA GLU A 235 -21.17 37.10 -46.27
C GLU A 235 -21.72 36.06 -47.29
N LEU A 236 -22.68 35.23 -46.82
CA LEU A 236 -24.03 35.20 -47.40
C LEU A 236 -25.09 34.58 -46.46
N ASN A 237 -26.27 35.23 -46.38
CA ASN A 237 -27.42 34.80 -45.56
C ASN A 237 -28.34 33.78 -46.27
N PHE A 238 -29.08 32.97 -45.51
CA PHE A 238 -30.47 32.62 -45.84
C PHE A 238 -31.25 32.11 -44.61
N ASN A 239 -32.42 32.71 -44.34
CA ASN A 239 -33.43 32.17 -43.43
C ASN A 239 -34.39 31.25 -44.19
N PHE A 240 -34.99 30.27 -43.49
CA PHE A 240 -36.35 29.81 -43.80
C PHE A 240 -37.01 29.22 -42.54
N ASP A 241 -38.22 29.69 -42.23
CA ASP A 241 -39.08 29.08 -41.20
C ASP A 241 -39.73 27.79 -41.71
N GLY A 242 -40.05 26.87 -40.79
CA GLY A 242 -40.74 25.64 -41.11
C GLY A 242 -41.07 24.80 -39.88
N GLU A 243 -42.26 24.99 -39.31
CA GLU A 243 -42.84 24.02 -38.38
C GLU A 243 -43.13 22.70 -39.11
N ILE A 244 -42.88 21.55 -38.44
CA ILE A 244 -43.78 20.39 -38.43
C ILE A 244 -43.30 19.36 -37.38
N LYS A 245 -44.15 19.21 -36.35
CA LYS A 245 -44.52 18.01 -35.55
C LYS A 245 -43.46 17.10 -34.90
N GLU A 246 -43.92 16.50 -33.80
CA GLU A 246 -43.32 15.38 -33.09
C GLU A 246 -43.58 14.07 -33.86
N GLU A 247 -42.55 13.22 -33.97
CA GLU A 247 -42.67 11.76 -34.19
C GLU A 247 -41.66 11.06 -33.26
N GLU A 248 -41.85 9.76 -33.03
CA GLU A 248 -41.37 9.06 -31.83
C GLU A 248 -39.84 8.84 -31.78
N ASN A 249 -39.28 8.82 -30.57
CA ASN A 249 -37.84 8.60 -30.34
C ASN A 249 -37.45 7.12 -30.50
N GLU A 250 -37.36 6.66 -31.75
CA GLU A 250 -36.69 5.40 -32.07
C GLU A 250 -35.18 5.47 -31.76
N ARG A 251 -34.62 4.36 -31.28
CA ARG A 251 -33.29 4.32 -30.66
C ARG A 251 -32.26 3.68 -31.60
N TRP A 252 -31.22 4.42 -31.97
CA TRP A 252 -30.30 4.00 -33.03
C TRP A 252 -29.11 3.16 -32.53
N ASN A 253 -28.72 2.18 -33.35
CA ASN A 253 -27.48 1.41 -33.20
C ASN A 253 -26.38 2.09 -34.05
N ILE A 254 -25.45 2.79 -33.40
CA ILE A 254 -24.35 3.49 -34.09
C ILE A 254 -23.14 2.56 -34.25
N ILE A 255 -22.75 2.27 -35.49
CA ILE A 255 -21.56 1.47 -35.83
C ILE A 255 -20.34 2.41 -35.97
N SER A 256 -19.49 2.44 -34.95
CA SER A 256 -18.19 3.14 -34.93
C SER A 256 -17.02 2.24 -35.33
N ALA A 257 -17.14 1.55 -36.46
CA ALA A 257 -16.04 0.76 -37.03
C ALA A 257 -15.00 1.68 -37.70
N ALA A 258 -14.04 2.15 -36.89
CA ALA A 258 -12.87 2.89 -37.37
C ALA A 258 -12.11 2.07 -38.44
N GLU A 259 -11.76 2.71 -39.55
CA GLU A 259 -10.98 2.08 -40.63
C GLU A 259 -9.52 1.82 -40.18
N ASP A 260 -8.92 0.74 -40.69
CA ASP A 260 -7.53 0.37 -40.40
C ASP A 260 -6.57 1.38 -41.05
N THR A 261 -6.22 2.46 -40.33
CA THR A 261 -5.33 3.56 -40.77
C THR A 261 -3.88 3.15 -41.10
N LYS A 262 -3.60 1.84 -41.14
CA LYS A 262 -2.32 1.23 -41.54
C LYS A 262 -2.47 0.26 -42.74
N TRP A 263 -3.68 0.05 -43.26
CA TRP A 263 -3.93 -0.80 -44.42
C TRP A 263 -3.77 -0.01 -45.72
N THR A 264 -2.99 -0.55 -46.66
CA THR A 264 -2.66 0.09 -47.95
C THR A 264 -3.32 -0.59 -49.16
N GLY A 265 -4.15 -1.62 -48.94
CA GLY A 265 -4.87 -2.33 -50.00
C GLY A 265 -6.14 -1.62 -50.46
N LYS A 266 -6.76 -2.11 -51.54
CA LYS A 266 -8.02 -1.55 -52.07
C LYS A 266 -9.21 -1.87 -51.15
N PHE A 267 -10.08 -0.90 -50.96
CA PHE A 267 -11.34 -1.06 -50.22
C PHE A 267 -12.50 -1.61 -51.08
N PRO A 268 -13.56 -2.19 -50.49
CA PRO A 268 -14.70 -2.73 -51.22
C PRO A 268 -15.35 -1.77 -52.21
N SER A 269 -15.53 -0.49 -51.84
CA SER A 269 -16.14 0.53 -52.72
C SER A 269 -15.32 0.89 -53.96
N VAL A 270 -14.05 0.50 -54.01
CA VAL A 270 -13.18 0.62 -55.21
C VAL A 270 -13.24 -0.65 -56.05
N ILE A 271 -13.15 -1.84 -55.43
CA ILE A 271 -13.11 -3.12 -56.14
C ILE A 271 -14.42 -3.46 -56.84
N ILE A 272 -15.57 -3.04 -56.29
CA ILE A 272 -16.86 -3.21 -56.99
C ILE A 272 -16.93 -2.47 -58.33
N CYS A 273 -16.33 -1.28 -58.45
CA CYS A 273 -16.27 -0.55 -59.72
C CYS A 273 -15.37 -1.29 -60.74
N ASP A 274 -14.25 -1.85 -60.30
CA ASP A 274 -13.40 -2.70 -61.14
C ASP A 274 -14.09 -4.02 -61.54
N TYR A 275 -14.99 -4.55 -60.71
CA TYR A 275 -15.82 -5.72 -61.04
C TYR A 275 -16.92 -5.39 -62.07
N CYS A 276 -17.71 -4.33 -61.83
CA CYS A 276 -18.77 -3.90 -62.76
C CYS A 276 -18.23 -3.65 -64.17
N ARG A 277 -17.10 -2.93 -64.29
CA ARG A 277 -16.41 -2.70 -65.57
C ARG A 277 -16.09 -4.01 -66.32
N ARG A 278 -15.58 -5.03 -65.62
CA ARG A 278 -15.23 -6.34 -66.21
C ARG A 278 -16.46 -7.09 -66.71
N GLN A 279 -17.58 -7.00 -65.97
CA GLN A 279 -18.85 -7.63 -66.34
C GLN A 279 -19.75 -6.77 -67.26
N LYS A 280 -19.29 -5.58 -67.67
CA LYS A 280 -20.05 -4.57 -68.43
C LYS A 280 -21.34 -4.10 -67.73
N TYR A 281 -21.39 -4.17 -66.40
CA TYR A 281 -22.47 -3.61 -65.59
C TYR A 281 -22.22 -2.13 -65.32
N ASP A 282 -23.28 -1.40 -64.98
CA ASP A 282 -23.18 0.00 -64.57
C ASP A 282 -22.38 0.13 -63.26
N ASN A 283 -21.66 1.25 -63.08
CA ASN A 283 -20.98 1.51 -61.80
C ASN A 283 -22.03 1.72 -60.68
N PRO A 284 -21.78 1.24 -59.45
CA PRO A 284 -22.70 1.41 -58.33
C PRO A 284 -22.99 2.88 -58.05
N LYS A 285 -24.29 3.21 -58.06
CA LYS A 285 -24.81 4.52 -57.64
C LYS A 285 -25.08 4.45 -56.14
N TYR A 286 -24.38 5.28 -55.36
CA TYR A 286 -24.55 5.36 -53.90
C TYR A 286 -25.43 6.56 -53.55
N LYS A 287 -26.33 6.39 -52.56
CA LYS A 287 -27.09 7.47 -51.92
C LYS A 287 -26.89 7.35 -50.41
N ASP A 288 -26.27 8.37 -49.82
CA ASP A 288 -26.17 8.52 -48.38
C ASP A 288 -27.25 9.44 -47.82
N GLU A 289 -27.69 9.12 -46.60
CA GLU A 289 -28.74 9.83 -45.86
C GLU A 289 -28.19 10.09 -44.45
N LYS A 290 -28.02 11.36 -44.05
CA LYS A 290 -27.48 11.71 -42.73
C LYS A 290 -28.62 11.84 -41.72
N CYS A 291 -28.62 11.01 -40.68
CA CYS A 291 -29.57 11.06 -39.56
C CYS A 291 -28.94 11.81 -38.35
N LYS A 292 -29.70 11.94 -37.25
CA LYS A 292 -29.22 12.62 -36.02
C LYS A 292 -27.97 11.97 -35.43
N GLU A 293 -27.80 10.66 -35.60
CA GLU A 293 -26.78 9.86 -34.90
C GLU A 293 -25.76 9.17 -35.84
N GLY A 294 -25.83 9.40 -37.15
CA GLY A 294 -24.87 8.82 -38.11
C GLY A 294 -25.27 8.92 -39.58
N TYR A 295 -24.64 8.10 -40.42
CA TYR A 295 -24.90 7.97 -41.85
C TYR A 295 -25.60 6.65 -42.16
N LEU A 296 -26.78 6.74 -42.75
CA LEU A 296 -27.36 5.67 -43.55
C LEU A 296 -26.74 5.68 -44.95
N MET A 297 -26.63 4.49 -45.54
CA MET A 297 -26.09 4.28 -46.88
C MET A 297 -26.96 3.28 -47.63
N SER A 298 -27.23 3.60 -48.89
CA SER A 298 -27.82 2.68 -49.86
C SER A 298 -27.05 2.76 -51.17
N ALA A 299 -27.09 1.69 -51.95
CA ALA A 299 -26.50 1.69 -53.29
C ALA A 299 -27.26 0.77 -54.24
N SER A 300 -27.19 1.08 -55.53
CA SER A 300 -27.74 0.24 -56.59
C SER A 300 -26.76 0.02 -57.74
N VAL A 301 -26.80 -1.18 -58.32
CA VAL A 301 -26.06 -1.58 -59.53
C VAL A 301 -27.08 -2.09 -60.53
N GLN A 302 -27.07 -1.53 -61.74
CA GLN A 302 -27.84 -2.09 -62.85
C GLN A 302 -26.99 -3.13 -63.58
N LEU A 303 -27.46 -4.38 -63.56
CA LEU A 303 -26.88 -5.47 -64.32
C LEU A 303 -27.35 -5.33 -65.77
N ASN A 304 -26.40 -5.26 -66.70
CA ASN A 304 -26.67 -5.30 -68.14
C ASN A 304 -26.86 -6.76 -68.63
N ASP A 305 -27.68 -7.51 -67.89
CA ASP A 305 -28.21 -8.82 -68.26
C ASP A 305 -29.46 -8.68 -69.15
N LYS A 306 -30.01 -9.80 -69.63
CA LYS A 306 -31.22 -9.79 -70.50
C LYS A 306 -32.48 -9.25 -69.81
N SER A 307 -32.47 -9.17 -68.48
CA SER A 307 -33.57 -8.71 -67.61
C SER A 307 -33.41 -7.25 -67.16
N LYS A 308 -32.25 -6.62 -67.40
CA LYS A 308 -31.87 -5.29 -66.87
C LYS A 308 -32.02 -5.18 -65.34
N THR A 309 -31.72 -6.26 -64.62
CA THR A 309 -31.94 -6.36 -63.17
C THR A 309 -31.19 -5.26 -62.41
N VAL A 310 -31.88 -4.49 -61.56
CA VAL A 310 -31.22 -3.55 -60.65
C VAL A 310 -31.11 -4.19 -59.27
N LEU A 311 -29.88 -4.48 -58.83
CA LEU A 311 -29.61 -4.89 -57.46
C LEU A 311 -29.59 -3.65 -56.57
N HIS A 312 -30.30 -3.71 -55.45
CA HIS A 312 -30.33 -2.67 -54.42
C HIS A 312 -29.81 -3.24 -53.10
N ALA A 313 -28.92 -2.51 -52.43
CA ALA A 313 -28.50 -2.79 -51.06
C ALA A 313 -28.75 -1.55 -50.17
N ARG A 314 -29.34 -1.78 -49.00
CA ARG A 314 -29.47 -0.80 -47.90
C ARG A 314 -28.90 -1.44 -46.64
N ILE A 315 -28.58 -0.64 -45.62
CA ILE A 315 -28.23 -1.16 -44.30
C ILE A 315 -29.41 -2.01 -43.78
N PRO A 316 -29.20 -3.28 -43.38
CA PRO A 316 -30.28 -4.28 -43.29
C PRO A 316 -31.06 -4.29 -41.96
N GLU A 317 -30.94 -3.25 -41.14
CA GLU A 317 -31.64 -3.13 -39.86
C GLU A 317 -32.28 -1.74 -39.75
N GLU A 318 -33.53 -1.69 -39.33
CA GLU A 318 -34.20 -0.46 -38.93
C GLU A 318 -33.46 0.13 -37.70
N ASN A 319 -33.22 1.44 -37.74
CA ASN A 319 -32.44 2.20 -36.75
C ASN A 319 -30.93 1.86 -36.63
N THR A 320 -30.29 1.16 -37.58
CA THR A 320 -28.82 1.00 -37.58
C THR A 320 -28.13 1.98 -38.54
N ALA A 321 -27.17 2.78 -38.04
CA ALA A 321 -26.40 3.77 -38.80
C ALA A 321 -24.89 3.67 -38.54
N PHE A 322 -24.06 4.14 -39.48
CA PHE A 322 -22.60 4.16 -39.32
C PHE A 322 -22.11 5.54 -38.91
N LEU A 323 -21.17 5.63 -37.97
CA LEU A 323 -20.59 6.90 -37.55
C LEU A 323 -19.79 7.57 -38.69
N GLU A 324 -19.14 6.76 -39.54
CA GLU A 324 -18.28 7.21 -40.63
C GLU A 324 -18.88 6.86 -42.00
N LYS A 325 -19.06 7.89 -42.86
CA LYS A 325 -19.58 7.77 -44.23
C LYS A 325 -18.73 6.84 -45.12
N ALA A 326 -17.42 6.77 -44.89
CA ALA A 326 -16.50 5.89 -45.62
C ALA A 326 -16.81 4.40 -45.31
N THR A 327 -16.82 4.04 -44.03
CA THR A 327 -17.18 2.71 -43.54
C THR A 327 -18.57 2.28 -44.00
N ALA A 328 -19.57 3.18 -43.95
CA ALA A 328 -20.92 2.93 -44.45
C ALA A 328 -20.92 2.54 -45.95
N LYS A 329 -20.14 3.28 -46.76
CA LYS A 329 -19.99 3.04 -48.20
C LYS A 329 -19.25 1.73 -48.49
N ASN A 330 -18.22 1.42 -47.70
CA ASN A 330 -17.43 0.19 -47.84
C ASN A 330 -18.24 -1.06 -47.43
N TYR A 331 -19.07 -0.99 -46.39
CA TYR A 331 -19.98 -2.06 -46.01
C TYR A 331 -21.02 -2.37 -47.09
N ILE A 332 -21.70 -1.34 -47.62
CA ILE A 332 -22.72 -1.50 -48.67
C ILE A 332 -22.11 -1.95 -50.00
N ALA A 333 -20.89 -1.52 -50.33
CA ALA A 333 -20.15 -2.06 -51.47
C ALA A 333 -19.80 -3.54 -51.31
N LEU A 334 -19.40 -3.98 -50.11
CA LEU A 334 -19.17 -5.40 -49.81
C LEU A 334 -20.47 -6.21 -49.92
N ARG A 335 -21.60 -5.64 -49.47
CA ARG A 335 -22.91 -6.31 -49.58
C ARG A 335 -23.35 -6.47 -51.04
N LEU A 336 -23.19 -5.46 -51.88
CA LEU A 336 -23.46 -5.59 -53.32
C LEU A 336 -22.57 -6.66 -53.97
N LEU A 337 -21.29 -6.74 -53.62
CA LEU A 337 -20.40 -7.82 -54.10
C LEU A 337 -20.87 -9.22 -53.65
N PHE A 338 -21.51 -9.34 -52.49
CA PHE A 338 -22.11 -10.58 -52.01
C PHE A 338 -23.39 -10.94 -52.80
N GLU A 339 -24.32 -10.00 -52.97
CA GLU A 339 -25.54 -10.21 -53.77
C GLU A 339 -25.23 -10.53 -55.25
N MET A 340 -24.15 -9.94 -55.79
CA MET A 340 -23.61 -10.23 -57.13
C MET A 340 -22.88 -11.58 -57.22
N LYS A 341 -22.84 -12.37 -56.12
CA LYS A 341 -22.23 -13.71 -56.01
C LYS A 341 -20.79 -13.77 -56.52
N VAL A 342 -20.00 -12.75 -56.20
CA VAL A 342 -18.60 -12.65 -56.64
C VAL A 342 -17.76 -13.76 -56.01
N GLN A 343 -17.00 -14.48 -56.84
CA GLN A 343 -16.12 -15.56 -56.39
C GLN A 343 -15.10 -15.09 -55.35
N ARG A 344 -14.91 -15.87 -54.28
CA ARG A 344 -14.08 -15.52 -53.12
C ARG A 344 -12.67 -15.04 -53.47
N ASN A 345 -12.07 -15.57 -54.53
CA ASN A 345 -10.74 -15.18 -55.03
C ASN A 345 -10.62 -13.67 -55.38
N PHE A 346 -11.72 -13.00 -55.72
CA PHE A 346 -11.72 -11.56 -56.02
C PHE A 346 -11.60 -10.68 -54.75
N ILE A 347 -11.81 -11.28 -53.58
CA ILE A 347 -12.09 -10.64 -52.28
C ILE A 347 -10.88 -10.77 -51.33
N ASN A 348 -9.93 -11.65 -51.67
CA ASN A 348 -8.65 -11.87 -50.97
C ASN A 348 -7.76 -10.60 -50.88
N ASN A 349 -8.12 -9.52 -51.59
CA ASN A 349 -7.40 -8.23 -51.60
C ASN A 349 -7.96 -7.20 -50.58
N PHE A 350 -9.02 -7.52 -49.84
CA PHE A 350 -9.53 -6.66 -48.76
C PHE A 350 -8.73 -6.83 -47.45
N SER A 351 -8.90 -5.90 -46.51
CA SER A 351 -8.38 -6.10 -45.14
C SER A 351 -9.07 -7.30 -44.48
N PRO A 352 -8.40 -8.01 -43.54
CA PRO A 352 -8.93 -9.25 -42.96
C PRO A 352 -10.35 -9.13 -42.38
N ARG A 353 -10.70 -7.98 -41.80
CA ARG A 353 -12.03 -7.68 -41.24
C ARG A 353 -13.16 -7.75 -42.28
N TYR A 354 -12.94 -7.21 -43.48
CA TYR A 354 -13.92 -7.32 -44.58
C TYR A 354 -13.92 -8.70 -45.26
N GLN A 355 -12.80 -9.43 -45.18
CA GLN A 355 -12.73 -10.82 -45.63
C GLN A 355 -13.55 -11.75 -44.70
N GLU A 356 -13.38 -11.61 -43.39
CA GLU A 356 -14.11 -12.35 -42.36
C GLU A 356 -15.63 -12.11 -42.41
N VAL A 357 -16.06 -10.86 -42.64
CA VAL A 357 -17.48 -10.53 -42.89
C VAL A 357 -18.02 -11.28 -44.12
N PHE A 358 -17.24 -11.36 -45.20
CA PHE A 358 -17.68 -12.04 -46.43
C PHE A 358 -17.71 -13.57 -46.27
N ASP A 359 -16.75 -14.17 -45.57
CA ASP A 359 -16.79 -15.59 -45.20
C ASP A 359 -18.00 -15.89 -44.31
N ASN A 360 -18.28 -15.04 -43.33
CA ASN A 360 -19.44 -15.19 -42.45
C ASN A 360 -20.76 -15.07 -43.23
N TRP A 361 -20.83 -14.27 -44.29
CA TRP A 361 -21.97 -14.27 -45.21
C TRP A 361 -22.00 -15.48 -46.15
N THR A 362 -20.85 -16.05 -46.51
CA THR A 362 -20.79 -17.22 -47.40
C THR A 362 -21.17 -18.53 -46.68
N ASN A 363 -20.93 -18.61 -45.36
CA ASN A 363 -21.00 -19.85 -44.59
C ASN A 363 -22.24 -20.01 -43.67
N ASN A 364 -23.13 -19.00 -43.58
CA ASN A 364 -24.32 -19.04 -42.70
C ASN A 364 -25.62 -18.81 -43.49
N SER A 365 -26.78 -19.08 -42.87
CA SER A 365 -28.07 -18.91 -43.54
C SER A 365 -28.44 -17.42 -43.75
N PRO A 366 -29.29 -17.09 -44.75
CA PRO A 366 -29.72 -15.71 -45.02
C PRO A 366 -30.36 -14.97 -43.82
N GLU A 367 -30.92 -15.72 -42.87
CA GLU A 367 -31.63 -15.18 -41.70
C GLU A 367 -30.67 -14.90 -40.53
N GLU A 368 -29.57 -15.65 -40.40
CA GLU A 368 -28.51 -15.43 -39.40
C GLU A 368 -27.52 -14.33 -39.81
N ILE A 369 -27.43 -14.09 -41.12
CA ILE A 369 -26.46 -13.20 -41.77
C ILE A 369 -26.47 -11.75 -41.23
N THR A 370 -27.64 -11.23 -40.85
CA THR A 370 -27.84 -9.80 -40.55
C THR A 370 -27.17 -9.37 -39.24
N LYS A 371 -27.45 -10.05 -38.12
CA LYS A 371 -26.92 -9.66 -36.80
C LYS A 371 -25.43 -9.94 -36.65
N ASN A 372 -24.96 -11.08 -37.14
CA ASN A 372 -23.59 -11.54 -36.88
C ASN A 372 -22.52 -10.74 -37.66
N SER A 373 -22.81 -10.21 -38.86
CA SER A 373 -21.82 -9.45 -39.62
C SER A 373 -21.55 -8.04 -39.08
N ILE A 374 -22.58 -7.39 -38.51
CA ILE A 374 -22.39 -6.11 -37.81
C ILE A 374 -21.55 -6.36 -36.56
N ILE A 375 -21.82 -7.44 -35.82
CA ILE A 375 -21.02 -7.85 -34.66
C ILE A 375 -19.56 -8.12 -35.04
N LEU A 376 -19.25 -8.76 -36.17
CA LEU A 376 -17.87 -8.92 -36.65
C LEU A 376 -17.18 -7.60 -37.00
N LEU A 377 -17.93 -6.59 -37.47
CA LEU A 377 -17.40 -5.24 -37.68
C LEU A 377 -17.23 -4.43 -36.37
N VAL A 378 -17.91 -4.81 -35.29
CA VAL A 378 -17.97 -4.06 -34.01
C VAL A 378 -17.24 -4.78 -32.86
N ASN A 379 -16.75 -6.00 -33.06
CA ASN A 379 -16.36 -6.92 -31.98
C ASN A 379 -15.15 -6.48 -31.13
N GLN A 380 -15.43 -5.75 -30.05
CA GLN A 380 -14.81 -6.03 -28.75
C GLN A 380 -15.81 -6.83 -27.89
N THR A 381 -15.93 -8.12 -28.19
CA THR A 381 -16.43 -9.26 -27.38
C THR A 381 -17.73 -9.15 -26.53
N PRO A 382 -18.59 -10.19 -26.53
CA PRO A 382 -19.96 -10.11 -26.01
C PRO A 382 -20.19 -10.47 -24.52
N LYS A 383 -21.34 -10.03 -24.01
CA LYS A 383 -22.14 -10.60 -22.89
C LYS A 383 -23.62 -10.43 -23.26
N GLY A 384 -24.59 -11.31 -22.98
CA GLY A 384 -24.63 -12.71 -22.49
C GLY A 384 -25.88 -13.38 -23.13
N GLU A 385 -26.47 -14.47 -22.66
CA GLU A 385 -26.21 -15.40 -21.54
C GLU A 385 -26.71 -16.81 -21.92
N LYS A 386 -26.18 -17.86 -21.27
CA LYS A 386 -27.04 -18.88 -20.61
C LYS A 386 -26.21 -19.72 -19.64
N LYS A 387 -26.85 -20.12 -18.52
CA LYS A 387 -26.16 -20.75 -17.38
C LYS A 387 -25.71 -22.19 -17.69
N LYS A 388 -24.40 -22.42 -17.59
CA LYS A 388 -23.85 -23.56 -16.87
C LYS A 388 -22.84 -23.02 -15.88
N GLU A 389 -22.88 -23.51 -14.65
CA GLU A 389 -21.96 -23.08 -13.60
C GLU A 389 -20.56 -23.57 -13.96
N LYS A 390 -19.62 -22.64 -14.08
CA LYS A 390 -18.19 -22.92 -14.11
C LYS A 390 -17.57 -22.25 -12.90
N GLU A 391 -16.83 -23.03 -12.12
CA GLU A 391 -16.04 -22.53 -11.02
C GLU A 391 -14.95 -21.57 -11.54
N ILE A 392 -14.55 -20.62 -10.70
CA ILE A 392 -13.66 -19.53 -11.10
C ILE A 392 -12.22 -20.06 -11.16
N GLU A 393 -11.72 -20.36 -12.36
CA GLU A 393 -10.32 -20.70 -12.58
C GLU A 393 -9.40 -19.54 -12.14
N GLN A 394 -8.74 -19.70 -11.00
CA GLN A 394 -7.76 -18.70 -10.54
C GLN A 394 -6.53 -18.72 -11.46
N PRO A 395 -6.05 -17.56 -11.97
CA PRO A 395 -5.01 -17.49 -12.99
C PRO A 395 -3.59 -17.73 -12.43
N SER A 396 -3.36 -18.91 -11.87
CA SER A 396 -2.05 -19.51 -11.58
C SER A 396 -2.12 -21.00 -11.17
N ILE A 397 -3.25 -21.49 -10.64
CA ILE A 397 -3.36 -22.82 -10.03
C ILE A 397 -3.31 -23.95 -11.08
N ASN A 398 -4.13 -23.88 -12.12
CA ASN A 398 -4.34 -25.01 -13.04
C ASN A 398 -3.13 -25.37 -13.91
N LYS A 399 -2.10 -24.49 -13.98
CA LYS A 399 -0.81 -24.81 -14.62
C LYS A 399 0.13 -25.59 -13.69
N PHE A 400 -0.08 -25.55 -12.38
CA PHE A 400 0.72 -26.27 -11.41
C PHE A 400 0.22 -27.72 -11.22
N THR A 401 -1.10 -27.91 -11.11
CA THR A 401 -1.72 -29.25 -11.01
C THR A 401 -1.47 -30.11 -12.25
N SER A 402 -1.42 -29.50 -13.44
CA SER A 402 -1.10 -30.19 -14.70
C SER A 402 0.39 -30.56 -14.85
N GLU A 403 1.33 -29.87 -14.18
CA GLU A 403 2.73 -30.33 -14.06
C GLU A 403 2.87 -31.48 -13.04
N ILE A 404 2.02 -31.53 -11.99
CA ILE A 404 2.10 -32.52 -10.91
C ILE A 404 1.50 -33.88 -11.31
N GLN A 405 0.46 -33.91 -12.15
CA GLN A 405 -0.21 -35.16 -12.56
C GLN A 405 0.50 -35.92 -13.70
N ALA A 406 1.62 -35.41 -14.21
CA ALA A 406 2.44 -36.14 -15.15
C ALA A 406 3.14 -37.33 -14.45
N LYS A 407 3.00 -38.54 -15.01
CA LYS A 407 3.90 -39.65 -14.65
C LYS A 407 5.35 -39.24 -14.94
N ASP A 408 6.28 -39.68 -14.09
CA ASP A 408 7.69 -39.37 -14.29
C ASP A 408 8.15 -39.83 -15.69
N LYS A 409 8.96 -38.98 -16.32
CA LYS A 409 9.49 -39.12 -17.67
C LYS A 409 10.51 -40.26 -17.78
N PHE A 410 11.09 -40.70 -16.66
CA PHE A 410 12.10 -41.75 -16.62
C PHE A 410 11.80 -42.83 -15.57
N SER A 411 12.28 -44.05 -15.81
CA SER A 411 12.12 -45.18 -14.89
C SER A 411 13.13 -45.17 -13.74
N ASP A 412 12.83 -45.91 -12.68
CA ASP A 412 13.76 -46.10 -11.55
C ASP A 412 15.09 -46.73 -11.97
N ASP A 413 15.10 -47.63 -12.96
CA ASP A 413 16.33 -48.19 -13.53
C ASP A 413 17.19 -47.14 -14.24
N TYR A 414 16.58 -46.16 -14.93
CA TYR A 414 17.32 -45.04 -15.51
C TYR A 414 18.02 -44.22 -14.41
N TYR A 415 17.27 -43.86 -13.37
CA TYR A 415 17.79 -43.10 -12.25
C TYR A 415 18.89 -43.85 -11.48
N PHE A 416 18.72 -45.15 -11.25
CA PHE A 416 19.71 -46.03 -10.64
C PHE A 416 21.01 -46.08 -11.46
N ASN A 417 20.92 -46.33 -12.77
CA ASN A 417 22.10 -46.46 -13.63
C ASN A 417 22.87 -45.14 -13.74
N GLU A 418 22.17 -44.01 -13.86
CA GLU A 418 22.79 -42.69 -13.97
C GLU A 418 23.37 -42.21 -12.63
N MET A 419 22.74 -42.51 -11.49
CA MET A 419 23.32 -42.26 -10.16
C MET A 419 24.60 -43.08 -9.94
N ASN A 420 24.62 -44.36 -10.32
CA ASN A 420 25.83 -45.18 -10.27
C ASN A 420 26.93 -44.64 -11.19
N LYS A 421 26.59 -44.14 -12.39
CA LYS A 421 27.56 -43.52 -13.31
C LYS A 421 28.15 -42.22 -12.75
N GLU A 422 27.33 -41.40 -12.08
CA GLU A 422 27.76 -40.15 -11.44
C GLU A 422 28.71 -40.43 -10.25
N ILE A 423 28.32 -41.36 -9.36
CA ILE A 423 29.11 -41.75 -8.18
C ILE A 423 30.45 -42.39 -8.56
N ASN A 424 30.51 -43.18 -9.63
CA ASN A 424 31.75 -43.82 -10.09
C ASN A 424 32.61 -42.93 -11.01
N SER A 425 32.29 -41.64 -11.17
CA SER A 425 33.13 -40.70 -11.92
C SER A 425 34.34 -40.25 -11.10
N SER A 426 35.49 -39.99 -11.76
CA SER A 426 36.71 -39.52 -11.08
C SER A 426 36.42 -38.28 -10.23
N HIS A 427 35.83 -37.25 -10.84
CA HIS A 427 35.50 -35.98 -10.18
C HIS A 427 34.66 -36.18 -8.90
N TYR A 428 33.69 -37.09 -8.92
CA TYR A 428 32.90 -37.41 -7.74
C TYR A 428 33.77 -38.05 -6.64
N GLN A 429 34.65 -38.99 -6.99
CA GLN A 429 35.57 -39.64 -6.04
C GLN A 429 36.62 -38.65 -5.49
N ASP A 430 37.17 -37.77 -6.33
CA ASP A 430 38.09 -36.70 -5.94
C ASP A 430 37.44 -35.75 -4.91
N MET A 431 36.17 -35.38 -5.13
CA MET A 431 35.39 -34.55 -4.20
C MET A 431 34.88 -35.34 -2.97
N LEU A 432 34.77 -36.67 -3.05
CA LEU A 432 34.26 -37.53 -1.98
C LEU A 432 35.17 -37.51 -0.74
N GLU A 433 36.48 -37.46 -0.91
CA GLU A 433 37.41 -37.33 0.23
C GLU A 433 37.23 -36.01 0.99
N GLY A 434 36.93 -34.91 0.28
CA GLY A 434 36.55 -33.65 0.91
C GLY A 434 35.20 -33.74 1.64
N ARG A 435 34.23 -34.47 1.10
CA ARG A 435 32.91 -34.70 1.73
C ARG A 435 33.01 -35.56 2.98
N LYS A 436 33.88 -36.59 2.99
CA LYS A 436 34.15 -37.48 4.15
C LYS A 436 34.70 -36.73 5.37
N GLN A 437 35.40 -35.61 5.18
CA GLN A 437 35.96 -34.79 6.26
C GLN A 437 34.91 -33.94 7.00
N LEU A 438 33.70 -33.78 6.46
CA LEU A 438 32.66 -32.96 7.08
C LEU A 438 32.02 -33.71 8.28
N PRO A 439 31.80 -33.05 9.45
CA PRO A 439 31.23 -33.68 10.64
C PRO A 439 29.91 -34.42 10.44
N ILE A 440 29.10 -34.02 9.46
CA ILE A 440 27.85 -34.70 9.10
C ILE A 440 28.04 -36.08 8.47
N TYR A 441 29.19 -36.35 7.82
CA TYR A 441 29.36 -37.56 7.01
C TYR A 441 29.40 -38.83 7.88
N SER A 442 30.02 -38.76 9.06
CA SER A 442 30.02 -39.85 10.05
C SER A 442 28.62 -40.22 10.58
N ASN A 443 27.62 -39.36 10.36
CA ASN A 443 26.24 -39.55 10.79
C ASN A 443 25.30 -39.94 9.62
N LYS A 444 25.82 -40.19 8.40
CA LYS A 444 25.02 -40.48 7.20
C LYS A 444 23.98 -41.57 7.42
N ASP A 445 24.42 -42.76 7.86
CA ASP A 445 23.53 -43.92 7.96
C ASP A 445 22.55 -43.79 9.13
N HIS A 446 22.98 -43.16 10.24
CA HIS A 446 22.10 -42.85 11.37
C HIS A 446 21.00 -41.86 10.96
N PHE A 447 21.34 -40.82 10.20
CA PHE A 447 20.37 -39.87 9.64
C PHE A 447 19.35 -40.55 8.71
N ILE A 448 19.81 -41.40 7.77
CA ILE A 448 18.91 -42.11 6.85
C ILE A 448 17.98 -43.06 7.63
N ASN A 449 18.49 -43.77 8.64
CA ASN A 449 17.67 -44.64 9.49
C ASN A 449 16.64 -43.85 10.32
N LEU A 450 17.01 -42.68 10.88
CA LEU A 450 16.05 -41.78 11.53
C LEU A 450 14.98 -41.28 10.55
N LEU A 451 15.37 -40.88 9.35
CA LEU A 451 14.47 -40.35 8.32
C LEU A 451 13.49 -41.41 7.79
N ASN A 452 13.95 -42.65 7.62
CA ASN A 452 13.09 -43.77 7.23
C ASN A 452 11.98 -44.00 8.27
N ASN A 453 12.35 -44.03 9.55
CA ASN A 453 11.44 -44.39 10.65
C ASN A 453 10.53 -43.24 11.13
N ASN A 454 10.88 -41.98 10.89
CA ASN A 454 10.11 -40.81 11.36
C ASN A 454 9.48 -40.03 10.21
N GLN A 455 8.36 -39.32 10.45
CA GLN A 455 7.85 -38.34 9.47
C GLN A 455 8.64 -37.02 9.53
N ILE A 456 9.10 -36.63 10.72
CA ILE A 456 9.82 -35.36 10.97
C ILE A 456 11.15 -35.66 11.66
N VAL A 457 12.24 -35.09 11.15
CA VAL A 457 13.57 -35.11 11.79
C VAL A 457 14.10 -33.69 11.95
N VAL A 458 14.47 -33.29 13.17
CA VAL A 458 15.19 -32.04 13.44
C VAL A 458 16.69 -32.33 13.49
N VAL A 459 17.48 -31.64 12.68
CA VAL A 459 18.93 -31.82 12.59
C VAL A 459 19.63 -30.54 13.03
N SER A 460 20.34 -30.59 14.16
CA SER A 460 21.13 -29.48 14.67
C SER A 460 22.62 -29.78 14.61
N GLY A 461 23.41 -28.75 14.31
CA GLY A 461 24.87 -28.81 14.23
C GLY A 461 25.42 -27.49 13.75
N THR A 462 26.59 -27.07 14.22
CA THR A 462 27.11 -25.71 13.97
C THR A 462 27.30 -25.41 12.47
N THR A 463 27.35 -24.14 12.09
CA THR A 463 27.61 -23.77 10.69
C THR A 463 28.99 -24.28 10.24
N GLY A 464 29.05 -24.92 9.08
CA GLY A 464 30.24 -25.64 8.59
C GLY A 464 30.20 -27.16 8.78
N SER A 465 29.29 -27.70 9.61
CA SER A 465 29.12 -29.15 9.82
C SER A 465 28.74 -29.93 8.55
N GLY A 466 28.22 -29.27 7.52
CA GLY A 466 27.87 -29.85 6.21
C GLY A 466 26.38 -30.09 5.96
N LYS A 467 25.48 -29.85 6.94
CA LYS A 467 24.02 -30.08 6.83
C LYS A 467 23.41 -29.75 5.47
N SER A 468 23.52 -28.47 5.06
CA SER A 468 22.84 -27.88 3.90
C SER A 468 23.30 -28.42 2.55
N THR A 469 24.52 -28.96 2.45
CA THR A 469 25.06 -29.58 1.22
C THR A 469 24.97 -31.10 1.24
N GLN A 470 25.19 -31.75 2.39
CA GLN A 470 25.30 -33.21 2.44
C GLN A 470 23.97 -33.92 2.71
N LEU A 471 23.12 -33.43 3.61
CA LEU A 471 21.88 -34.15 3.97
C LEU A 471 20.93 -34.34 2.78
N PRO A 472 20.70 -33.34 1.90
CA PRO A 472 19.86 -33.54 0.72
C PRO A 472 20.52 -34.48 -0.31
N GLN A 473 21.85 -34.49 -0.41
CA GLN A 473 22.59 -35.45 -1.24
C GLN A 473 22.48 -36.88 -0.70
N PHE A 474 22.55 -37.08 0.61
CA PHE A 474 22.43 -38.42 1.22
C PHE A 474 21.05 -39.04 0.96
N VAL A 475 19.98 -38.24 1.01
CA VAL A 475 18.63 -38.69 0.61
C VAL A 475 18.58 -38.98 -0.89
N LEU A 476 19.08 -38.08 -1.74
CA LEU A 476 19.08 -38.27 -3.19
C LEU A 476 19.85 -39.54 -3.61
N GLU A 477 21.03 -39.76 -3.04
CA GLU A 477 21.84 -40.98 -3.24
C GLU A 477 21.08 -42.21 -2.75
N SER A 478 20.51 -42.19 -1.54
CA SER A 478 19.73 -43.29 -0.98
C SER A 478 18.54 -43.67 -1.87
N GLU A 479 17.69 -42.72 -2.25
CA GLU A 479 16.46 -43.03 -2.97
C GLU A 479 16.72 -43.51 -4.40
N LEU A 480 17.68 -42.93 -5.10
CA LEU A 480 17.98 -43.34 -6.49
C LEU A 480 18.74 -44.68 -6.54
N LEU A 481 19.62 -44.97 -5.57
CA LEU A 481 20.26 -46.28 -5.45
C LEU A 481 19.29 -47.38 -4.99
N ASN A 482 18.25 -47.03 -4.21
CA ASN A 482 17.19 -47.96 -3.82
C ASN A 482 16.04 -48.07 -4.85
N LYS A 483 16.22 -47.58 -6.09
CA LYS A 483 15.20 -47.63 -7.17
C LYS A 483 13.85 -46.99 -6.77
N ARG A 484 13.89 -45.83 -6.11
CA ARG A 484 12.74 -44.96 -5.82
C ARG A 484 12.87 -43.58 -6.46
N GLY A 485 13.74 -43.45 -7.47
CA GLY A 485 13.99 -42.22 -8.22
C GLY A 485 12.72 -41.62 -8.84
N SER A 486 11.80 -42.43 -9.36
CA SER A 486 10.54 -41.97 -10.00
C SER A 486 9.59 -41.25 -9.04
N GLN A 487 9.59 -41.66 -7.77
CA GLN A 487 8.77 -41.07 -6.69
C GLN A 487 9.52 -39.97 -5.93
N THR A 488 10.82 -39.79 -6.20
CA THR A 488 11.67 -38.84 -5.50
C THR A 488 11.56 -37.43 -6.11
N LYS A 489 11.23 -36.47 -5.24
CA LYS A 489 11.39 -35.03 -5.47
C LYS A 489 11.70 -34.38 -4.13
N ILE A 490 12.83 -33.70 -4.05
CA ILE A 490 13.41 -33.12 -2.83
C ILE A 490 13.47 -31.60 -3.01
N TYR A 491 12.90 -30.85 -2.07
CA TYR A 491 13.06 -29.40 -1.99
C TYR A 491 13.82 -29.00 -0.73
N VAL A 492 14.71 -28.00 -0.86
CA VAL A 492 15.46 -27.41 0.25
C VAL A 492 15.18 -25.91 0.29
N THR A 493 14.44 -25.45 1.30
CA THR A 493 14.14 -24.02 1.44
C THR A 493 15.29 -23.29 2.14
N GLN A 494 15.68 -22.16 1.56
CA GLN A 494 16.69 -21.24 2.04
C GLN A 494 16.08 -19.86 2.30
N PRO A 495 16.51 -19.12 3.34
CA PRO A 495 16.00 -17.77 3.61
C PRO A 495 16.40 -16.77 2.51
N ARG A 496 17.55 -16.96 1.84
CA ARG A 496 18.15 -15.97 0.94
C ARG A 496 18.37 -16.54 -0.46
N ARG A 497 18.15 -15.71 -1.50
CA ARG A 497 18.41 -16.07 -2.91
C ARG A 497 19.86 -16.53 -3.14
N ILE A 498 20.82 -15.82 -2.55
CA ILE A 498 22.25 -16.13 -2.68
C ILE A 498 22.61 -17.49 -2.05
N SER A 499 21.97 -17.87 -0.93
CA SER A 499 22.16 -19.20 -0.33
C SER A 499 21.60 -20.31 -1.23
N ALA A 500 20.41 -20.12 -1.81
CA ALA A 500 19.82 -21.11 -2.72
C ALA A 500 20.69 -21.37 -3.96
N VAL A 501 21.15 -20.31 -4.64
CA VAL A 501 22.02 -20.42 -5.83
C VAL A 501 23.43 -20.89 -5.48
N GLY A 502 23.97 -20.44 -4.33
CA GLY A 502 25.30 -20.85 -3.87
C GLY A 502 25.36 -22.32 -3.48
N LEU A 503 24.34 -22.84 -2.81
CA LEU A 503 24.25 -24.25 -2.41
C LEU A 503 23.97 -25.18 -3.58
N SER A 504 23.07 -24.81 -4.51
CA SER A 504 22.88 -25.61 -5.74
C SER A 504 24.17 -25.69 -6.55
N SER A 505 24.82 -24.56 -6.83
CA SER A 505 26.12 -24.53 -7.53
C SER A 505 27.17 -25.38 -6.81
N ARG A 506 27.32 -25.21 -5.49
CA ARG A 506 28.31 -25.98 -4.70
C ARG A 506 28.04 -27.48 -4.71
N VAL A 507 26.78 -27.91 -4.71
CA VAL A 507 26.43 -29.33 -4.79
C VAL A 507 26.61 -29.89 -6.21
N ILE A 508 26.38 -29.08 -7.25
CA ILE A 508 26.75 -29.43 -8.63
C ILE A 508 28.27 -29.63 -8.75
N ASP A 509 29.06 -28.70 -8.17
CA ASP A 509 30.53 -28.78 -8.12
C ASP A 509 31.00 -30.03 -7.35
N GLU A 510 30.37 -30.37 -6.21
CA GLU A 510 30.68 -31.59 -5.43
C GLU A 510 30.34 -32.90 -6.12
N ARG A 511 29.57 -32.87 -7.21
CA ARG A 511 29.11 -34.06 -7.95
C ARG A 511 29.64 -34.14 -9.38
N GLY A 512 30.23 -33.06 -9.90
CA GLY A 512 30.66 -32.96 -11.30
C GLY A 512 29.50 -32.97 -12.31
N SER A 513 28.28 -32.72 -11.86
CA SER A 513 27.05 -32.96 -12.63
C SER A 513 25.89 -32.09 -12.14
N ASN A 514 25.16 -31.50 -13.09
CA ASN A 514 23.90 -30.76 -12.83
C ASN A 514 22.65 -31.59 -13.10
N LYS A 515 22.79 -32.89 -13.40
CA LYS A 515 21.71 -33.75 -13.92
C LYS A 515 20.53 -33.94 -12.97
N PHE A 516 20.79 -33.89 -11.66
CA PHE A 516 19.80 -34.13 -10.61
C PHE A 516 19.64 -32.97 -9.62
N VAL A 517 20.40 -31.88 -9.76
CA VAL A 517 20.51 -30.82 -8.76
C VAL A 517 20.37 -29.44 -9.40
N GLY A 518 19.49 -28.60 -8.85
CA GLY A 518 19.18 -27.28 -9.38
C GLY A 518 18.59 -26.31 -8.34
N HIS A 519 18.05 -25.19 -8.81
CA HIS A 519 17.43 -24.17 -7.95
C HIS A 519 16.21 -23.45 -8.56
N GLN A 520 15.36 -22.92 -7.67
CA GLN A 520 14.17 -22.14 -8.03
C GLN A 520 13.97 -20.93 -7.10
N ILE A 521 13.97 -19.71 -7.65
CA ILE A 521 13.79 -18.43 -6.95
C ILE A 521 12.77 -17.53 -7.69
N ARG A 522 12.33 -16.37 -7.14
CA ARG A 522 11.41 -15.45 -7.85
C ARG A 522 12.09 -15.01 -9.18
N PHE A 523 11.49 -15.39 -10.32
CA PHE A 523 11.92 -15.24 -11.73
C PHE A 523 12.93 -16.23 -12.33
N GLU A 524 13.49 -17.18 -11.59
CA GLU A 524 14.58 -18.04 -12.11
C GLU A 524 14.37 -19.50 -11.65
N LYS A 525 14.41 -20.44 -12.60
CA LYS A 525 14.25 -21.88 -12.40
C LYS A 525 15.23 -22.61 -13.31
N THR A 526 16.02 -23.54 -12.78
CA THR A 526 16.73 -24.55 -13.57
C THR A 526 15.77 -25.70 -13.95
N GLY A 527 16.07 -26.43 -15.02
CA GLY A 527 15.19 -27.37 -15.76
C GLY A 527 14.12 -28.15 -14.97
N ASP A 528 14.40 -29.40 -14.61
CA ASP A 528 13.49 -30.27 -13.88
C ASP A 528 14.25 -31.33 -13.03
N GLU A 529 14.84 -30.86 -11.93
CA GLU A 529 15.78 -31.64 -11.13
C GLU A 529 15.11 -32.46 -10.03
N LYS A 530 15.83 -33.44 -9.48
CA LYS A 530 15.37 -34.26 -8.36
C LYS A 530 15.59 -33.59 -7.01
N LEU A 531 16.64 -32.78 -6.88
CA LEU A 531 16.97 -31.95 -5.73
C LEU A 531 16.94 -30.47 -6.12
N VAL A 532 16.02 -29.69 -5.55
CA VAL A 532 15.83 -28.27 -5.87
C VAL A 532 16.02 -27.39 -4.64
N TYR A 533 17.06 -26.55 -4.65
CA TYR A 533 17.25 -25.49 -3.66
C TYR A 533 16.36 -24.29 -4.02
N CYS A 534 15.50 -23.84 -3.10
CA CYS A 534 14.57 -22.75 -3.37
C CYS A 534 14.49 -21.72 -2.25
N THR A 535 13.96 -20.52 -2.51
CA THR A 535 13.61 -19.63 -1.39
C THR A 535 12.31 -20.04 -0.71
N VAL A 536 12.14 -19.71 0.57
CA VAL A 536 10.89 -19.97 1.32
C VAL A 536 9.65 -19.43 0.59
N GLY A 537 9.73 -18.22 0.00
CA GLY A 537 8.68 -17.64 -0.84
C GLY A 537 8.44 -18.28 -2.22
N VAL A 538 9.24 -19.27 -2.62
CA VAL A 538 8.89 -20.22 -3.70
C VAL A 538 8.09 -21.39 -3.13
N MET A 539 8.50 -21.93 -1.98
CA MET A 539 7.77 -23.03 -1.33
C MET A 539 6.37 -22.60 -0.88
N LEU A 540 6.20 -21.43 -0.24
CA LEU A 540 4.88 -20.93 0.15
C LEU A 540 3.89 -20.82 -1.03
N ARG A 541 4.37 -20.45 -2.22
CA ARG A 541 3.54 -20.41 -3.44
C ARG A 541 3.26 -21.80 -4.02
N LYS A 542 4.12 -22.80 -3.75
CA LYS A 542 3.81 -24.21 -4.03
C LYS A 542 2.74 -24.74 -3.08
N VAL A 543 2.86 -24.49 -1.77
CA VAL A 543 1.81 -24.87 -0.79
C VAL A 543 0.47 -24.20 -1.14
N LEU A 544 0.47 -22.96 -1.63
CA LEU A 544 -0.77 -22.26 -2.02
C LEU A 544 -1.49 -22.91 -3.22
N GLY A 545 -0.75 -23.42 -4.20
CA GLY A 545 -1.31 -24.13 -5.37
C GLY A 545 -1.46 -25.65 -5.18
N ASN A 546 -0.83 -26.22 -4.15
CA ASN A 546 -0.81 -27.63 -3.82
C ASN A 546 -0.73 -27.77 -2.28
N PRO A 547 -1.86 -27.66 -1.56
CA PRO A 547 -1.89 -27.57 -0.09
C PRO A 547 -1.34 -28.78 0.65
N ASP A 548 -1.26 -29.94 0.00
CA ASP A 548 -0.74 -31.19 0.57
C ASP A 548 0.62 -31.61 0.02
N LEU A 549 1.22 -30.77 -0.83
CA LEU A 549 2.52 -30.98 -1.49
C LEU A 549 2.61 -32.35 -2.20
N GLU A 550 1.53 -32.74 -2.89
CA GLU A 550 1.51 -33.90 -3.78
C GLU A 550 2.67 -33.85 -4.79
N GLY A 551 3.31 -34.99 -5.07
CA GLY A 551 4.50 -35.07 -5.91
C GLY A 551 5.80 -34.58 -5.25
N ILE A 552 5.80 -34.22 -3.96
CA ILE A 552 7.02 -33.90 -3.20
C ILE A 552 7.21 -34.93 -2.09
N SER A 553 8.28 -35.72 -2.20
CA SER A 553 8.63 -36.76 -1.22
C SER A 553 9.31 -36.21 0.03
N HIS A 554 10.15 -35.18 -0.12
CA HIS A 554 11.01 -34.67 0.95
C HIS A 554 11.07 -33.14 0.94
N LEU A 555 10.86 -32.52 2.10
CA LEU A 555 10.99 -31.09 2.31
C LEU A 555 12.00 -30.79 3.43
N PHE A 556 13.12 -30.19 3.07
CA PHE A 556 14.10 -29.63 3.99
C PHE A 556 13.80 -28.14 4.22
N ILE A 557 13.72 -27.74 5.49
CA ILE A 557 13.58 -26.33 5.92
C ILE A 557 14.87 -25.96 6.65
N ASP A 558 15.74 -25.17 6.00
CA ASP A 558 17.06 -24.82 6.53
C ASP A 558 17.09 -23.46 7.25
N GLU A 559 18.14 -23.24 8.03
CA GLU A 559 18.45 -22.01 8.75
C GLU A 559 17.29 -21.51 9.65
N VAL A 560 16.40 -22.40 10.15
CA VAL A 560 15.17 -22.02 10.87
C VAL A 560 15.39 -21.16 12.12
N HIS A 561 16.61 -21.14 12.64
CA HIS A 561 17.03 -20.29 13.76
C HIS A 561 17.13 -18.78 13.40
N GLU A 562 17.05 -18.39 12.12
CA GLU A 562 16.91 -16.97 11.74
C GLU A 562 15.53 -16.39 12.15
N ARG A 563 14.52 -17.25 12.38
CA ARG A 563 13.15 -16.86 12.80
C ARG A 563 12.49 -15.79 11.90
N ASP A 564 12.74 -15.94 10.60
CA ASP A 564 12.07 -15.21 9.51
C ASP A 564 10.55 -15.49 9.49
N ILE A 565 9.77 -14.44 9.20
CA ILE A 565 8.30 -14.49 9.22
C ILE A 565 7.71 -15.48 8.21
N ASN A 566 8.37 -15.67 7.06
CA ASN A 566 7.92 -16.62 6.03
C ASN A 566 8.25 -18.07 6.43
N THR A 567 9.35 -18.26 7.17
CA THR A 567 9.84 -19.56 7.66
C THR A 567 8.99 -20.06 8.82
N ASP A 568 8.70 -19.20 9.81
CA ASP A 568 7.74 -19.49 10.88
C ASP A 568 6.33 -19.79 10.32
N PHE A 569 5.89 -19.07 9.28
CA PHE A 569 4.62 -19.33 8.59
C PHE A 569 4.62 -20.65 7.81
N LEU A 570 5.72 -20.99 7.12
CA LEU A 570 5.87 -22.30 6.47
C LEU A 570 5.80 -23.44 7.50
N LEU A 571 6.47 -23.31 8.65
CA LEU A 571 6.42 -24.31 9.72
C LEU A 571 5.01 -24.53 10.26
N LEU A 572 4.21 -23.46 10.38
CA LEU A 572 2.79 -23.53 10.74
C LEU A 572 1.93 -24.23 9.66
N LEU A 573 2.13 -23.90 8.39
CA LEU A 573 1.46 -24.60 7.28
C LEU A 573 1.84 -26.09 7.25
N ILE A 574 3.11 -26.42 7.47
CA ILE A 574 3.59 -27.81 7.53
C ILE A 574 3.00 -28.55 8.75
N LYS A 575 2.85 -27.91 9.91
CA LYS A 575 2.18 -28.49 11.09
C LYS A 575 0.72 -28.87 10.81
N LYS A 576 0.02 -28.13 9.94
CA LYS A 576 -1.30 -28.56 9.44
C LYS A 576 -1.16 -29.68 8.39
N LEU A 577 -0.27 -29.53 7.41
CA LEU A 577 -0.07 -30.46 6.29
C LEU A 577 0.24 -31.90 6.73
N ILE A 578 1.13 -32.11 7.70
CA ILE A 578 1.52 -33.45 8.21
C ILE A 578 0.34 -34.24 8.81
N THR A 579 -0.80 -33.59 9.11
CA THR A 579 -2.01 -34.30 9.55
C THR A 579 -2.71 -35.00 8.38
N ARG A 580 -2.61 -34.44 7.17
CA ARG A 580 -3.29 -34.89 5.95
C ARG A 580 -2.38 -35.73 5.06
N ASN A 581 -1.20 -35.23 4.70
CA ASN A 581 -0.18 -35.99 3.99
C ASN A 581 0.70 -36.75 5.00
N LYS A 582 0.71 -38.08 4.91
CA LYS A 582 1.48 -39.00 5.78
C LYS A 582 2.73 -39.60 5.14
N THR A 583 2.93 -39.42 3.84
CA THR A 583 4.07 -39.99 3.11
C THR A 583 5.24 -39.00 2.99
N ILE A 584 4.96 -37.70 2.96
CA ILE A 584 5.98 -36.65 2.92
C ILE A 584 6.87 -36.67 4.17
N LYS A 585 8.18 -36.61 3.94
CA LYS A 585 9.22 -36.49 4.97
C LYS A 585 9.63 -35.02 5.16
N ILE A 586 9.67 -34.56 6.40
CA ILE A 586 10.05 -33.19 6.77
C ILE A 586 11.38 -33.21 7.52
N ILE A 587 12.33 -32.35 7.12
CA ILE A 587 13.63 -32.21 7.75
C ILE A 587 13.85 -30.75 8.14
N ILE A 588 14.05 -30.48 9.43
CA ILE A 588 14.21 -29.12 9.97
C ILE A 588 15.68 -28.95 10.36
N MET A 589 16.40 -28.01 9.76
CA MET A 589 17.85 -27.86 9.97
C MET A 589 18.18 -26.55 10.71
N SER A 590 18.93 -26.67 11.80
CA SER A 590 19.34 -25.54 12.66
C SER A 590 20.85 -25.49 12.88
N ALA A 591 21.39 -24.27 13.06
CA ALA A 591 22.78 -24.05 13.46
C ALA A 591 22.94 -23.85 14.97
N THR A 592 21.85 -23.83 15.74
CA THR A 592 21.83 -23.52 17.19
C THR A 592 21.18 -24.64 18.01
N LEU A 593 21.49 -24.65 19.31
CA LEU A 593 21.03 -25.66 20.27
C LEU A 593 19.55 -25.54 20.67
N ALA A 594 18.78 -24.58 20.15
CA ALA A 594 17.35 -24.43 20.46
C ALA A 594 16.48 -25.46 19.70
N VAL A 595 16.74 -26.75 19.93
CA VAL A 595 16.10 -27.86 19.21
C VAL A 595 14.78 -28.25 19.87
N GLU A 596 14.75 -28.16 21.19
CA GLU A 596 13.65 -28.50 22.09
C GLU A 596 12.38 -27.72 21.73
N LEU A 597 12.54 -26.49 21.23
CA LEU A 597 11.46 -25.66 20.72
C LEU A 597 10.74 -26.29 19.51
N PHE A 598 11.49 -26.89 18.58
CA PHE A 598 10.91 -27.55 17.39
C PHE A 598 10.41 -28.96 17.73
N GLU A 599 11.10 -29.69 18.60
CA GLU A 599 10.64 -30.98 19.15
C GLU A 599 9.27 -30.82 19.82
N GLN A 600 9.12 -29.85 20.73
CA GLN A 600 7.86 -29.54 21.41
C GLN A 600 6.77 -29.05 20.45
N TYR A 601 7.10 -28.23 19.46
CA TYR A 601 6.12 -27.65 18.55
C TYR A 601 5.42 -28.68 17.64
N PHE A 602 6.16 -29.72 17.22
CA PHE A 602 5.64 -30.81 16.40
C PHE A 602 5.22 -32.05 17.21
N GLY A 603 5.71 -32.21 18.45
CA GLY A 603 5.30 -33.25 19.41
C GLY A 603 5.76 -34.68 19.09
N SER A 604 6.31 -34.93 17.90
CA SER A 604 6.70 -36.27 17.41
C SER A 604 7.96 -36.27 16.54
N ALA A 605 8.76 -35.21 16.57
CA ALA A 605 9.96 -35.09 15.75
C ALA A 605 11.19 -35.70 16.46
N SER A 606 11.90 -36.60 15.78
CA SER A 606 13.19 -37.12 16.27
C SER A 606 14.33 -36.12 16.03
N CYS A 607 15.29 -36.05 16.94
CA CYS A 607 16.45 -35.15 16.81
C CYS A 607 17.75 -35.90 16.47
N LEU A 608 18.54 -35.31 15.56
CA LEU A 608 19.95 -35.61 15.35
C LEU A 608 20.80 -34.38 15.74
N ARG A 609 21.72 -34.56 16.70
CA ARG A 609 22.68 -33.51 17.13
C ARG A 609 24.07 -33.85 16.61
N ILE A 610 24.66 -32.95 15.83
CA ILE A 610 25.96 -33.13 15.17
C ILE A 610 27.01 -32.32 15.90
N GLU A 611 27.85 -32.99 16.69
CA GLU A 611 29.02 -32.38 17.28
C GLU A 611 30.06 -32.05 16.20
N SER A 612 30.58 -30.83 16.23
CA SER A 612 31.59 -30.36 15.29
C SER A 612 32.89 -30.07 16.03
N LYS A 613 34.01 -30.65 15.58
CA LYS A 613 35.35 -30.30 16.07
C LYS A 613 35.72 -28.91 15.55
N ILE A 614 35.36 -27.88 16.30
CA ILE A 614 35.82 -26.51 16.08
C ILE A 614 37.19 -26.39 16.74
N HIS A 615 38.18 -25.84 16.04
CA HIS A 615 39.49 -25.51 16.61
C HIS A 615 39.31 -24.44 17.71
N PRO A 616 40.16 -24.42 18.76
CA PRO A 616 40.01 -23.45 19.84
C PRO A 616 39.99 -22.01 19.30
N VAL A 617 38.99 -21.25 19.73
CA VAL A 617 38.85 -19.82 19.47
C VAL A 617 39.09 -19.08 20.78
N GLN A 618 40.22 -18.37 20.88
CA GLN A 618 40.47 -17.51 22.03
C GLN A 618 39.56 -16.28 21.94
N THR A 619 38.85 -15.95 23.03
CA THR A 619 37.95 -14.80 23.08
C THR A 619 38.52 -13.73 24.00
N PHE A 620 38.57 -12.50 23.50
CA PHE A 620 39.02 -11.30 24.18
C PHE A 620 37.85 -10.30 24.24
N TYR A 621 37.65 -9.64 25.38
CA TYR A 621 36.63 -8.63 25.62
C TYR A 621 37.19 -7.21 25.49
N LEU A 622 36.32 -6.21 25.60
CA LEU A 622 36.71 -4.79 25.47
C LEU A 622 37.87 -4.41 26.41
N ASP A 623 37.91 -4.92 27.64
CA ASP A 623 38.97 -4.68 28.60
C ASP A 623 40.34 -5.23 28.12
N ASP A 624 40.35 -6.42 27.50
CA ASP A 624 41.55 -6.99 26.86
C ASP A 624 41.96 -6.17 25.63
N VAL A 625 41.00 -5.78 24.79
CA VAL A 625 41.24 -4.96 23.58
C VAL A 625 41.90 -3.63 23.95
N ILE A 626 41.38 -2.93 24.96
CA ILE A 626 41.97 -1.69 25.49
C ILE A 626 43.40 -1.94 25.99
N SER A 627 43.65 -3.06 26.68
CA SER A 627 45.00 -3.42 27.15
C SER A 627 45.97 -3.79 26.02
N PHE A 628 45.49 -4.21 24.85
CA PHE A 628 46.33 -4.50 23.68
C PHE A 628 46.66 -3.26 22.85
N THR A 629 45.73 -2.30 22.77
CA THR A 629 45.91 -1.04 22.03
C THR A 629 46.52 0.07 22.87
N ASN A 630 46.41 0.00 24.20
CA ASN A 630 46.62 1.11 25.15
C ASN A 630 45.66 2.29 24.92
N TYR A 631 44.48 2.03 24.35
CA TYR A 631 43.52 3.08 23.99
C TYR A 631 43.01 3.87 25.21
N SER A 632 43.15 5.19 25.13
CA SER A 632 42.62 6.15 26.09
C SER A 632 41.49 6.95 25.46
N ILE A 633 40.45 7.24 26.23
CA ILE A 633 39.30 8.04 25.79
C ILE A 633 39.20 9.32 26.60
N ASP A 634 39.06 10.46 25.92
CA ASP A 634 38.79 11.74 26.55
C ASP A 634 37.27 12.01 26.66
N SER A 635 36.88 12.79 27.67
CA SER A 635 35.49 13.21 27.93
C SER A 635 34.84 14.02 26.79
N SER A 636 35.62 14.65 25.91
CA SER A 636 35.14 15.35 24.70
C SER A 636 34.90 14.42 23.50
N SER A 637 35.30 13.15 23.55
CA SER A 637 35.11 12.18 22.47
C SER A 637 33.64 11.84 22.24
N GLU A 638 33.22 11.69 20.98
CA GLU A 638 31.88 11.19 20.64
C GLU A 638 31.64 9.73 21.11
N TYR A 639 32.71 9.00 21.40
CA TYR A 639 32.67 7.64 21.95
C TYR A 639 32.54 7.64 23.49
N TYR A 640 32.54 8.79 24.16
CA TYR A 640 32.43 8.86 25.62
C TYR A 640 31.00 8.56 26.10
N ASN A 641 30.89 7.81 27.20
CA ASN A 641 29.63 7.42 27.80
C ASN A 641 29.11 8.50 28.76
N TYR A 642 28.60 9.62 28.24
CA TYR A 642 28.09 10.75 29.05
C TYR A 642 27.10 10.39 30.18
N LYS A 643 26.42 9.23 30.11
CA LYS A 643 25.54 8.73 31.19
C LYS A 643 26.30 8.20 32.40
N TYR A 644 27.59 7.90 32.27
CA TYR A 644 28.50 7.56 33.35
C TYR A 644 28.62 8.73 34.35
N ASP A 645 28.78 9.95 33.84
CA ASP A 645 28.87 11.16 34.66
C ASP A 645 27.58 11.44 35.44
N ASP A 646 26.41 11.23 34.83
CA ASP A 646 25.11 11.41 35.51
C ASP A 646 24.90 10.35 36.61
N LEU A 647 25.39 9.12 36.40
CA LEU A 647 25.40 8.09 37.43
C LEU A 647 26.38 8.43 38.56
N GLN A 648 27.58 8.94 38.26
CA GLN A 648 28.51 9.41 39.28
C GLN A 648 27.97 10.60 40.07
N LYS A 649 27.37 11.60 39.40
CA LYS A 649 26.75 12.76 40.06
C LYS A 649 25.63 12.35 41.02
N LYS A 650 24.85 11.32 40.68
CA LYS A 650 23.85 10.74 41.61
C LYS A 650 24.48 9.97 42.77
N LEU A 651 25.53 9.18 42.51
CA LEU A 651 26.24 8.45 43.57
C LEU A 651 26.99 9.38 44.55
N ILE A 652 27.43 10.55 44.09
CA ILE A 652 28.12 11.57 44.90
C ILE A 652 27.11 12.50 45.59
N GLY A 653 25.97 12.80 44.95
CA GLY A 653 24.97 13.74 45.45
C GLY A 653 24.31 13.37 46.79
N ASP A 654 24.19 12.08 47.09
CA ASP A 654 23.54 11.58 48.31
C ASP A 654 24.49 11.47 49.53
N GLN A 655 25.78 11.85 49.41
CA GLN A 655 26.74 11.79 50.53
C GLN A 655 27.55 13.08 50.71
N LEU A 656 26.91 14.11 51.28
CA LEU A 656 27.58 15.25 51.91
C LEU A 656 28.24 14.85 53.24
N ILE A 657 29.31 14.05 53.18
CA ILE A 657 30.25 13.81 54.28
C ILE A 657 31.67 14.06 53.77
N THR A 658 32.47 14.78 54.55
CA THR A 658 33.88 15.10 54.26
C THR A 658 34.78 13.87 54.38
N VAL A 659 34.72 12.98 53.38
CA VAL A 659 35.61 11.83 53.28
C VAL A 659 36.91 12.23 52.58
N ASP A 660 38.02 12.02 53.28
CA ASP A 660 39.40 12.16 52.80
C ASP A 660 39.62 11.39 51.48
N MET A 661 39.77 12.13 50.37
CA MET A 661 39.82 11.62 49.00
C MET A 661 40.90 10.54 48.78
N ASN A 662 41.95 10.52 49.61
CA ASN A 662 43.02 9.52 49.51
C ASN A 662 42.60 8.12 49.99
N LYS A 663 41.50 7.99 50.73
CA LYS A 663 41.04 6.71 51.33
C LYS A 663 39.99 5.94 50.52
N VAL A 664 39.45 6.53 49.44
CA VAL A 664 38.37 5.92 48.63
C VAL A 664 38.88 4.99 47.52
N ASN A 665 40.21 4.96 47.28
CA ASN A 665 40.85 4.29 46.13
C ASN A 665 40.71 2.75 46.02
N ASN A 666 40.01 2.05 46.92
CA ASN A 666 40.10 0.59 47.06
C ASN A 666 38.80 -0.23 46.87
N LYS A 667 37.67 0.35 46.43
CA LYS A 667 36.41 -0.43 46.19
C LYS A 667 35.61 -0.16 44.90
N SER A 668 36.25 0.35 43.85
CA SER A 668 35.87 0.04 42.46
C SER A 668 37.02 0.43 41.51
N SER A 669 37.58 -0.54 40.78
CA SER A 669 38.63 -0.23 39.80
C SER A 669 37.99 0.50 38.60
N LYS A 670 38.52 1.66 38.25
CA LYS A 670 38.00 2.53 37.18
C LYS A 670 38.44 1.98 35.82
N THR A 671 37.68 1.04 35.25
CA THR A 671 37.99 0.50 33.92
C THR A 671 37.51 1.44 32.81
N VAL A 672 38.39 1.71 31.84
CA VAL A 672 38.10 2.54 30.65
C VAL A 672 36.91 1.99 29.86
N SER A 673 36.66 0.69 29.93
CA SER A 673 35.51 0.01 29.30
C SER A 673 34.12 0.49 29.76
N ASP A 674 33.97 1.01 30.98
CA ASP A 674 32.71 1.61 31.46
C ASP A 674 32.56 3.09 31.01
N MET A 675 33.67 3.75 30.65
CA MET A 675 33.71 5.11 30.08
C MET A 675 33.43 5.11 28.56
N ILE A 676 33.67 4.01 27.86
CA ILE A 676 33.37 3.87 26.43
C ILE A 676 31.87 3.60 26.21
N ASN A 677 31.26 4.31 25.27
CA ASN A 677 29.88 4.11 24.84
C ASN A 677 29.72 2.84 23.97
N GLN A 678 29.57 1.69 24.64
CA GLN A 678 29.34 0.38 24.00
C GLN A 678 27.98 0.24 23.25
N SER A 679 27.38 1.35 22.81
CA SER A 679 26.15 1.42 22.01
C SER A 679 26.34 2.10 20.64
N THR A 680 27.54 2.63 20.37
CA THR A 680 27.98 3.11 19.05
C THR A 680 29.16 2.25 18.55
N VAL A 681 29.53 2.39 17.27
CA VAL A 681 30.76 1.80 16.74
C VAL A 681 31.89 2.80 16.98
N ASN A 682 32.88 2.42 17.78
CA ASN A 682 34.11 3.19 17.93
C ASN A 682 35.07 2.79 16.80
N TYR A 683 35.32 3.69 15.86
CA TYR A 683 36.20 3.42 14.71
C TYR A 683 37.68 3.51 15.09
N GLU A 684 38.06 4.49 15.93
CA GLU A 684 39.42 4.68 16.46
C GLU A 684 39.97 3.37 17.06
N LEU A 685 39.21 2.78 17.99
CA LEU A 685 39.58 1.54 18.67
C LEU A 685 39.59 0.32 17.73
N ILE A 686 38.82 0.33 16.64
CA ILE A 686 38.91 -0.70 15.59
C ILE A 686 40.19 -0.49 14.77
N MET A 687 40.55 0.74 14.43
CA MET A 687 41.80 1.06 13.72
C MET A 687 43.04 0.72 14.56
N ASP A 688 43.05 1.02 15.85
CA ASP A 688 44.13 0.63 16.76
C ASP A 688 44.22 -0.88 16.92
N LEU A 689 43.08 -1.58 17.03
CA LEU A 689 43.05 -3.04 17.08
C LEU A 689 43.57 -3.65 15.76
N LEU A 690 43.22 -3.08 14.61
CA LEU A 690 43.78 -3.50 13.31
C LEU A 690 45.31 -3.29 13.28
N HIS A 691 45.83 -2.15 13.75
CA HIS A 691 47.28 -1.91 13.87
C HIS A 691 47.96 -2.92 14.80
N TYR A 692 47.37 -3.20 15.96
CA TYR A 692 47.85 -4.23 16.89
C TYR A 692 47.92 -5.60 16.21
N LEU A 693 46.85 -6.02 15.52
CA LEU A 693 46.78 -7.31 14.83
C LEU A 693 47.86 -7.45 13.76
N ILE A 694 48.02 -6.47 12.87
CA ILE A 694 49.00 -6.58 11.76
C ILE A 694 50.46 -6.52 12.22
N THR A 695 50.70 -6.01 13.43
CA THR A 695 52.03 -5.86 14.03
C THR A 695 52.42 -7.07 14.89
N ASN A 696 51.47 -7.60 15.67
CA ASN A 696 51.74 -8.60 16.71
C ASN A 696 51.23 -10.02 16.40
N LYS A 697 50.45 -10.21 15.32
CA LYS A 697 49.88 -11.52 14.95
C LYS A 697 50.36 -11.99 13.57
N PRO A 698 50.51 -13.31 13.35
CA PRO A 698 50.88 -13.85 12.04
C PRO A 698 49.77 -13.63 11.01
N ILE A 699 50.14 -13.42 9.75
CA ILE A 699 49.23 -13.09 8.63
C ILE A 699 48.01 -14.04 8.57
N GLY A 700 46.84 -13.48 8.24
CA GLY A 700 45.60 -14.22 8.00
C GLY A 700 44.48 -13.31 7.49
N CYS A 701 43.25 -13.83 7.42
CA CYS A 701 42.07 -13.00 7.15
C CYS A 701 41.45 -12.48 8.45
N ILE A 702 41.18 -11.17 8.49
CA ILE A 702 40.43 -10.46 9.52
C ILE A 702 39.00 -10.25 9.01
N LEU A 703 38.00 -10.74 9.76
CA LEU A 703 36.58 -10.50 9.51
C LEU A 703 36.05 -9.50 10.54
N VAL A 704 35.44 -8.41 10.09
CA VAL A 704 34.89 -7.34 10.93
C VAL A 704 33.37 -7.29 10.80
N PHE A 705 32.64 -7.52 11.88
CA PHE A 705 31.18 -7.41 11.94
C PHE A 705 30.76 -5.97 12.31
N LEU A 706 30.12 -5.30 11.37
CA LEU A 706 29.63 -3.93 11.46
C LEU A 706 28.09 -3.87 11.31
N PRO A 707 27.42 -2.83 11.85
CA PRO A 707 25.95 -2.72 11.81
C PRO A 707 25.32 -2.49 10.43
N GLY A 708 26.05 -1.93 9.46
CA GLY A 708 25.48 -1.55 8.16
C GLY A 708 26.49 -0.99 7.16
N ILE A 709 26.01 -0.70 5.93
CA ILE A 709 26.84 -0.21 4.82
C ILE A 709 27.48 1.17 5.08
N TYR A 710 26.87 2.02 5.92
CA TYR A 710 27.46 3.30 6.32
C TYR A 710 28.74 3.06 7.13
N GLU A 711 28.67 2.23 8.18
CA GLU A 711 29.81 1.92 9.03
C GLU A 711 30.92 1.21 8.23
N ILE A 712 30.52 0.28 7.34
CA ILE A 712 31.47 -0.39 6.44
C ILE A 712 32.17 0.61 5.52
N THR A 713 31.45 1.53 4.87
CA THR A 713 32.05 2.46 3.90
C THR A 713 32.76 3.65 4.55
N SER A 714 32.47 3.96 5.82
CA SER A 714 33.30 4.87 6.63
C SER A 714 34.62 4.20 7.00
N LEU A 715 34.58 3.04 7.68
CA LEU A 715 35.79 2.32 8.08
C LEU A 715 36.66 1.92 6.87
N GLN A 716 36.06 1.54 5.74
CA GLN A 716 36.84 1.22 4.53
C GLN A 716 37.68 2.42 4.05
N LYS A 717 37.12 3.65 4.07
CA LYS A 717 37.85 4.86 3.68
C LYS A 717 38.99 5.13 4.66
N GLU A 718 38.72 5.01 5.95
CA GLU A 718 39.66 5.24 7.04
C GLU A 718 40.85 4.28 7.01
N ILE A 719 40.59 2.99 6.77
CA ILE A 719 41.62 1.98 6.49
C ILE A 719 42.41 2.37 5.22
N ILE A 720 41.75 2.70 4.10
CA ILE A 720 42.43 3.04 2.84
C ILE A 720 43.26 4.33 2.93
N SER A 721 42.87 5.30 3.77
CA SER A 721 43.66 6.53 3.99
C SER A 721 44.86 6.33 4.92
N THR A 722 44.86 5.29 5.75
CA THR A 722 45.82 5.13 6.85
C THR A 722 46.98 4.20 6.46
N PRO A 723 48.25 4.66 6.46
CA PRO A 723 49.41 3.77 6.35
C PRO A 723 49.48 2.84 7.58
N PRO A 724 49.84 1.54 7.42
CA PRO A 724 50.33 0.90 6.20
C PRO A 724 49.24 0.25 5.33
N PHE A 725 47.96 0.30 5.73
CA PHE A 725 46.85 -0.39 5.08
C PHE A 725 46.57 0.10 3.65
N ASN A 726 46.97 1.33 3.33
CA ASN A 726 46.96 1.89 1.98
C ASN A 726 47.82 1.12 0.95
N ASN A 727 48.70 0.21 1.40
CA ASN A 727 49.55 -0.59 0.52
C ASN A 727 48.81 -1.82 -0.05
N LEU A 728 48.19 -1.65 -1.22
CA LEU A 728 47.42 -2.68 -1.94
C LEU A 728 48.20 -3.96 -2.29
N ASN A 729 49.54 -3.94 -2.25
CA ASN A 729 50.37 -5.13 -2.46
C ASN A 729 50.49 -5.99 -1.18
N LYS A 730 50.15 -5.43 -0.01
CA LYS A 730 50.15 -6.11 1.29
C LYS A 730 48.75 -6.30 1.89
N PHE A 731 47.78 -5.49 1.48
CA PHE A 731 46.42 -5.48 2.04
C PHE A 731 45.35 -5.55 0.95
N LYS A 732 44.40 -6.49 1.10
CA LYS A 732 43.16 -6.56 0.32
C LYS A 732 41.95 -6.32 1.21
N ILE A 733 41.11 -5.36 0.85
CA ILE A 733 39.97 -4.91 1.67
C ILE A 733 38.69 -5.11 0.88
N HIS A 734 37.85 -6.05 1.31
CA HIS A 734 36.60 -6.41 0.63
C HIS A 734 35.36 -6.04 1.45
N ILE A 735 34.33 -5.53 0.79
CA ILE A 735 33.01 -5.32 1.39
C ILE A 735 32.12 -6.53 1.11
N LEU A 736 31.46 -7.04 2.14
CA LEU A 736 30.41 -8.04 2.01
C LEU A 736 29.12 -7.52 2.66
N HIS A 737 28.24 -6.94 1.84
CA HIS A 737 26.94 -6.38 2.24
C HIS A 737 25.88 -6.71 1.17
N SER A 738 24.60 -6.80 1.57
CA SER A 738 23.49 -7.19 0.70
C SER A 738 23.26 -6.29 -0.51
N SER A 739 23.59 -4.99 -0.40
CA SER A 739 23.47 -4.01 -1.50
C SER A 739 24.68 -3.96 -2.46
N VAL A 740 25.71 -4.78 -2.24
CA VAL A 740 26.90 -4.82 -3.11
C VAL A 740 26.71 -5.83 -4.23
N PRO A 741 27.05 -5.51 -5.50
CA PRO A 741 26.91 -6.44 -6.63
C PRO A 741 27.58 -7.80 -6.40
N LEU A 742 26.93 -8.88 -6.85
CA LEU A 742 27.38 -10.27 -6.59
C LEU A 742 28.82 -10.56 -7.06
N GLN A 743 29.28 -9.93 -8.14
CA GLN A 743 30.66 -10.05 -8.62
C GLN A 743 31.68 -9.56 -7.58
N GLN A 744 31.42 -8.43 -6.94
CA GLN A 744 32.30 -7.88 -5.89
C GLN A 744 32.21 -8.71 -4.59
N GLN A 745 31.03 -9.25 -4.26
CA GLN A 745 30.89 -10.17 -3.12
C GLN A 745 31.72 -11.45 -3.29
N LYS A 746 31.85 -11.98 -4.51
CA LYS A 746 32.60 -13.23 -4.78
C LYS A 746 34.08 -13.13 -4.36
N GLU A 747 34.70 -11.96 -4.49
CA GLU A 747 36.11 -11.77 -4.12
C GLU A 747 36.38 -12.03 -2.64
N ALA A 748 35.43 -11.67 -1.76
CA ALA A 748 35.54 -11.87 -0.30
C ALA A 748 35.65 -13.37 0.10
N PHE A 749 35.21 -14.28 -0.77
CA PHE A 749 35.29 -15.73 -0.55
C PHE A 749 36.57 -16.37 -1.11
N SER A 750 37.34 -15.65 -1.95
CA SER A 750 38.63 -16.12 -2.43
C SER A 750 39.66 -16.15 -1.29
N ILE A 751 40.52 -17.19 -1.25
CA ILE A 751 41.58 -17.30 -0.25
C ILE A 751 42.67 -16.25 -0.53
N ALA A 752 43.13 -15.56 0.51
CA ALA A 752 44.22 -14.59 0.40
C ALA A 752 45.51 -15.23 -0.16
N PRO A 753 46.20 -14.61 -1.14
CA PRO A 753 47.52 -15.07 -1.57
C PRO A 753 48.56 -15.00 -0.43
N ASN A 754 49.53 -15.91 -0.45
CA ASN A 754 50.59 -15.98 0.55
C ASN A 754 51.29 -14.62 0.74
N GLY A 755 51.40 -14.16 1.99
CA GLY A 755 52.04 -12.88 2.35
C GLY A 755 51.12 -11.66 2.32
N ILE A 756 49.84 -11.80 1.95
CA ILE A 756 48.87 -10.69 1.87
C ILE A 756 47.86 -10.78 3.02
N TRP A 757 47.67 -9.68 3.76
CA TRP A 757 46.57 -9.52 4.72
C TRP A 757 45.25 -9.29 3.99
N LYS A 758 44.18 -9.97 4.44
CA LYS A 758 42.83 -9.83 3.89
C LYS A 758 41.89 -9.32 4.97
N ILE A 759 41.23 -8.20 4.72
CA ILE A 759 40.24 -7.60 5.62
C ILE A 759 38.87 -7.67 4.94
N VAL A 760 37.91 -8.32 5.58
CA VAL A 760 36.52 -8.40 5.10
C VAL A 760 35.61 -7.63 6.05
N LEU A 761 34.99 -6.56 5.55
CA LEU A 761 34.06 -5.72 6.29
C LEU A 761 32.63 -6.16 5.96
N SER A 762 31.86 -6.62 6.95
CA SER A 762 30.57 -7.26 6.70
C SER A 762 29.51 -6.98 7.77
N THR A 763 28.24 -7.14 7.40
CA THR A 763 27.12 -7.20 8.35
C THR A 763 26.81 -8.66 8.71
N ASN A 764 25.65 -8.90 9.33
CA ASN A 764 25.08 -10.23 9.56
C ASN A 764 24.94 -11.13 8.31
N ILE A 765 25.19 -10.63 7.09
CA ILE A 765 25.30 -11.47 5.88
C ILE A 765 26.44 -12.51 5.98
N ALA A 766 27.52 -12.23 6.71
CA ALA A 766 28.56 -13.22 7.02
C ALA A 766 28.23 -14.11 8.24
N GLU A 767 27.20 -13.77 9.01
CA GLU A 767 26.85 -14.43 10.29
C GLU A 767 26.08 -15.74 10.10
N THR A 768 25.53 -15.99 8.91
CA THR A 768 24.58 -17.06 8.55
C THR A 768 24.73 -17.45 7.08
N SER A 769 24.49 -18.72 6.73
CA SER A 769 24.64 -19.39 5.40
C SER A 769 25.99 -19.30 4.67
N ILE A 770 26.78 -18.24 4.85
CA ILE A 770 27.97 -17.90 4.06
C ILE A 770 29.24 -18.16 4.89
N THR A 771 30.31 -18.66 4.26
CA THR A 771 31.57 -19.00 4.93
C THR A 771 32.75 -18.35 4.20
N ILE A 772 33.60 -17.66 4.96
CA ILE A 772 34.91 -17.15 4.50
C ILE A 772 35.94 -18.19 4.97
N PRO A 773 36.58 -18.95 4.06
CA PRO A 773 37.33 -20.17 4.43
C PRO A 773 38.65 -19.88 5.18
N ASP A 774 39.24 -18.71 4.96
CA ASP A 774 40.53 -18.28 5.50
C ASP A 774 40.41 -17.36 6.74
N ALA A 775 39.20 -17.15 7.26
CA ALA A 775 38.93 -16.30 8.42
C ALA A 775 39.63 -16.83 9.69
N LYS A 776 40.54 -16.01 10.25
CA LYS A 776 41.39 -16.36 11.39
C LYS A 776 41.20 -15.43 12.59
N TYR A 777 41.05 -14.13 12.33
CA TYR A 777 40.79 -13.11 13.33
C TYR A 777 39.39 -12.54 13.14
N LEU A 778 38.67 -12.33 14.23
CA LEU A 778 37.34 -11.75 14.23
C LEU A 778 37.29 -10.49 15.10
N ILE A 779 36.73 -9.42 14.56
CA ILE A 779 36.37 -8.21 15.31
C ILE A 779 34.83 -8.13 15.31
N ASP A 780 34.20 -8.28 16.47
CA ASP A 780 32.75 -8.20 16.64
C ASP A 780 32.37 -6.93 17.43
N THR A 781 31.65 -6.01 16.78
CA THR A 781 31.13 -4.81 17.44
C THR A 781 30.02 -5.09 18.45
N GLY A 782 29.43 -6.30 18.47
CA GLY A 782 28.30 -6.64 19.35
C GLY A 782 27.00 -5.92 18.94
N LEU A 783 27.02 -5.24 17.80
CA LEU A 783 25.93 -4.41 17.29
C LEU A 783 25.39 -4.95 15.96
N VAL A 784 24.14 -4.57 15.67
CA VAL A 784 23.41 -4.90 14.45
C VAL A 784 22.36 -3.83 14.18
N ARG A 785 22.00 -3.60 12.92
CA ARG A 785 20.79 -2.87 12.57
C ARG A 785 19.64 -3.84 12.29
N ILE A 786 18.54 -3.68 13.01
CA ILE A 786 17.31 -4.47 12.79
C ILE A 786 16.12 -3.56 12.44
N MET A 787 15.18 -4.09 11.66
CA MET A 787 13.89 -3.46 11.45
C MET A 787 13.00 -3.69 12.67
N SER A 788 12.53 -2.60 13.27
CA SER A 788 11.67 -2.59 14.45
C SER A 788 10.45 -1.69 14.21
N TYR A 789 9.27 -2.12 14.65
CA TYR A 789 8.03 -1.36 14.49
C TYR A 789 7.73 -0.50 15.73
N ASP A 790 7.81 0.81 15.59
CA ASP A 790 7.37 1.76 16.60
C ASP A 790 5.84 1.78 16.65
N ARG A 791 5.30 1.07 17.66
CA ARG A 791 3.86 0.97 17.94
C ARG A 791 3.18 2.32 18.23
N SER A 792 3.93 3.37 18.59
CA SER A 792 3.40 4.71 18.88
C SER A 792 3.21 5.55 17.61
N THR A 793 4.20 5.56 16.72
CA THR A 793 4.14 6.29 15.45
C THR A 793 3.53 5.49 14.29
N LYS A 794 3.37 4.16 14.46
CA LYS A 794 2.98 3.18 13.43
C LYS A 794 4.02 2.98 12.31
N MET A 795 5.31 3.16 12.59
CA MET A 795 6.35 3.16 11.55
C MET A 795 7.38 2.05 11.76
N GLN A 796 7.85 1.47 10.66
CA GLN A 796 9.08 0.68 10.69
C GLN A 796 10.29 1.62 10.79
N ARG A 797 11.25 1.28 11.64
CA ARG A 797 12.52 2.00 11.80
C ARG A 797 13.66 0.99 11.83
N LEU A 798 14.68 1.23 11.01
CA LEU A 798 15.96 0.56 11.14
C LEU A 798 16.67 1.12 12.38
N ILE A 799 16.76 0.32 13.46
CA ILE A 799 17.39 0.70 14.72
C ILE A 799 18.74 0.00 14.88
N LEU A 800 19.74 0.75 15.36
CA LEU A 800 20.97 0.18 15.90
C LEU A 800 20.66 -0.44 17.27
N THR A 801 21.04 -1.69 17.48
CA THR A 801 20.84 -2.42 18.74
C THR A 801 21.98 -3.39 19.01
N LYS A 802 22.06 -3.89 20.24
CA LYS A 802 22.90 -5.01 20.65
C LYS A 802 22.41 -6.32 20.04
N ILE A 803 23.33 -7.24 19.78
CA ILE A 803 23.02 -8.61 19.32
C ILE A 803 22.53 -9.52 20.45
N SER A 804 22.04 -10.72 20.12
CA SER A 804 21.80 -11.79 21.10
C SER A 804 23.06 -12.64 21.36
N LYS A 805 23.05 -13.44 22.43
CA LYS A 805 24.13 -14.39 22.75
C LYS A 805 24.29 -15.45 21.65
N ALA A 806 23.19 -15.92 21.06
CA ALA A 806 23.22 -16.82 19.91
C ALA A 806 23.91 -16.17 18.68
N ASN A 807 23.64 -14.89 18.41
CA ASN A 807 24.34 -14.16 17.34
C ASN A 807 25.83 -14.04 17.64
N ALA A 808 26.22 -13.66 18.86
CA ALA A 808 27.62 -13.57 19.27
C ALA A 808 28.36 -14.91 19.08
N GLN A 809 27.75 -16.02 19.51
CA GLN A 809 28.27 -17.37 19.29
C GLN A 809 28.41 -17.72 17.79
N GLN A 810 27.43 -17.34 16.95
CA GLN A 810 27.50 -17.56 15.50
C GLN A 810 28.55 -16.71 14.79
N ARG A 811 28.85 -15.50 15.31
CA ARG A 811 29.96 -14.66 14.86
C ARG A 811 31.29 -15.29 15.24
N THR A 812 31.47 -15.65 16.52
CA THR A 812 32.68 -16.37 17.01
C THR A 812 32.94 -17.64 16.18
N GLY A 813 31.89 -18.42 15.88
CA GLY A 813 31.94 -19.60 15.01
C GLY A 813 32.18 -19.32 13.51
N ARG A 814 32.63 -18.14 13.11
CA ARG A 814 33.19 -17.85 11.77
C ARG A 814 34.70 -18.03 11.70
N VAL A 815 35.40 -17.89 12.82
CA VAL A 815 36.80 -18.34 12.99
C VAL A 815 36.82 -19.74 13.63
N GLY A 816 38.01 -20.35 13.80
CA GLY A 816 38.14 -21.67 14.41
C GLY A 816 37.77 -22.86 13.51
N ARG A 817 37.52 -22.67 12.21
CA ARG A 817 37.03 -23.74 11.32
C ARG A 817 38.10 -24.55 10.61
N VAL A 818 39.21 -23.90 10.23
CA VAL A 818 40.32 -24.52 9.47
C VAL A 818 41.63 -24.49 10.26
N SER A 819 41.71 -23.60 11.25
CA SER A 819 42.81 -23.50 12.23
C SER A 819 42.30 -22.79 13.48
N ALA A 820 43.10 -22.78 14.55
CA ALA A 820 42.82 -21.98 15.75
C ALA A 820 42.72 -20.48 15.39
N GLY A 821 41.80 -19.78 16.05
CA GLY A 821 41.48 -18.38 15.73
C GLY A 821 41.26 -17.53 16.97
N GLU A 822 41.05 -16.23 16.76
CA GLU A 822 40.89 -15.25 17.84
C GLU A 822 39.67 -14.36 17.59
N CYS A 823 38.90 -14.09 18.64
CA CYS A 823 37.68 -13.30 18.62
C CYS A 823 37.79 -12.11 19.58
N TYR A 824 37.80 -10.91 19.03
CA TYR A 824 37.88 -9.64 19.76
C TYR A 824 36.49 -9.00 19.79
N LYS A 825 35.91 -8.91 20.99
CA LYS A 825 34.58 -8.35 21.25
C LYS A 825 34.73 -6.89 21.68
N MET A 826 34.17 -5.95 20.93
CA MET A 826 34.21 -4.50 21.23
C MET A 826 33.22 -4.09 22.35
N TYR A 827 32.92 -5.03 23.25
CA TYR A 827 31.97 -4.91 24.35
C TYR A 827 32.48 -5.72 25.55
N SER A 828 32.19 -5.28 26.77
CA SER A 828 32.65 -5.97 27.98
C SER A 828 31.81 -7.21 28.30
N GLN A 829 32.34 -8.14 29.08
CA GLN A 829 31.61 -9.36 29.47
C GLN A 829 30.30 -9.05 30.24
N LYS A 830 30.32 -7.98 31.05
CA LYS A 830 29.16 -7.34 31.70
C LYS A 830 28.07 -6.92 30.70
N ARG A 831 28.46 -6.41 29.53
CA ARG A 831 27.56 -6.03 28.43
C ARG A 831 26.97 -7.25 27.73
N GLU A 832 27.76 -8.28 27.40
CA GLU A 832 27.27 -9.53 26.81
C GLU A 832 26.33 -10.29 27.75
N ASN A 833 26.61 -10.30 29.05
CA ASN A 833 25.71 -10.92 30.03
C ASN A 833 24.30 -10.32 30.00
N SER A 834 24.16 -9.03 29.61
CA SER A 834 22.87 -8.36 29.38
C SER A 834 22.18 -8.69 28.05
N PHE A 835 22.83 -9.39 27.11
CA PHE A 835 22.24 -9.76 25.82
C PHE A 835 21.12 -10.79 26.02
N GLU A 836 20.08 -10.69 25.20
CA GLU A 836 19.04 -11.72 25.10
C GLU A 836 19.67 -13.02 24.59
N THR A 837 19.14 -14.19 24.98
CA THR A 837 19.73 -15.47 24.60
C THR A 837 19.62 -15.72 23.09
N TYR A 838 18.48 -15.36 22.50
CA TYR A 838 18.14 -15.55 21.09
C TYR A 838 17.55 -14.24 20.53
N PRO A 839 17.60 -13.99 19.21
CA PRO A 839 16.96 -12.83 18.61
C PRO A 839 15.44 -12.97 18.64
N GLN A 840 14.71 -11.87 18.85
CA GLN A 840 13.25 -11.88 18.82
C GLN A 840 12.71 -12.24 17.41
N PRO A 841 11.83 -13.26 17.28
CA PRO A 841 11.24 -13.68 16.01
C PRO A 841 10.55 -12.53 15.26
N GLU A 842 10.70 -12.50 13.94
CA GLU A 842 10.20 -11.41 13.08
C GLU A 842 8.69 -11.21 13.25
N ILE A 843 7.94 -12.31 13.33
CA ILE A 843 6.49 -12.33 13.53
C ILE A 843 6.04 -11.58 14.81
N LYS A 844 6.87 -11.49 15.86
CA LYS A 844 6.55 -10.75 17.10
C LYS A 844 6.93 -9.27 17.08
N ARG A 845 7.72 -8.81 16.10
CA ARG A 845 8.24 -7.42 16.02
C ARG A 845 7.93 -6.65 14.74
N LEU A 846 7.54 -7.31 13.66
CA LEU A 846 7.21 -6.67 12.37
C LEU A 846 5.69 -6.50 12.16
N PRO A 847 5.27 -5.56 11.28
CA PRO A 847 3.91 -5.51 10.76
C PRO A 847 3.55 -6.78 9.99
N LEU A 848 2.28 -7.19 10.06
CA LEU A 848 1.81 -8.50 9.60
C LEU A 848 0.91 -8.42 8.36
N GLU A 849 0.87 -7.31 7.62
CA GLU A 849 -0.07 -7.13 6.49
C GLU A 849 0.18 -8.16 5.39
N SER A 850 1.45 -8.42 5.04
CA SER A 850 1.80 -9.44 4.05
C SER A 850 1.42 -10.85 4.52
N LEU A 851 1.70 -11.18 5.78
CA LEU A 851 1.38 -12.49 6.37
C LEU A 851 -0.13 -12.71 6.45
N CYS A 852 -0.88 -11.73 6.97
CA CYS A 852 -2.33 -11.79 7.03
C CYS A 852 -2.95 -11.93 5.64
N LEU A 853 -2.46 -11.18 4.65
CA LEU A 853 -2.95 -11.28 3.26
C LEU A 853 -2.67 -12.65 2.65
N GLN A 854 -1.50 -13.25 2.92
CA GLN A 854 -1.20 -14.63 2.50
C GLN A 854 -2.17 -15.63 3.15
N ILE A 855 -2.41 -15.55 4.47
CA ILE A 855 -3.36 -16.42 5.20
C ILE A 855 -4.78 -16.33 4.59
N LEU A 856 -5.25 -15.12 4.27
CA LEU A 856 -6.55 -14.92 3.62
C LEU A 856 -6.65 -15.53 2.21
N LEU A 857 -5.52 -15.76 1.54
CA LEU A 857 -5.45 -16.41 0.22
C LEU A 857 -5.33 -17.94 0.31
N PHE A 858 -4.85 -18.47 1.43
CA PHE A 858 -5.03 -19.88 1.81
C PHE A 858 -6.49 -20.22 2.21
N GLY A 859 -7.40 -19.25 2.16
CA GLY A 859 -8.82 -19.41 2.53
C GLY A 859 -9.10 -19.31 4.03
N GLU A 860 -8.07 -19.12 4.86
CA GLU A 860 -8.16 -19.07 6.32
C GLU A 860 -8.69 -17.69 6.77
N LYS A 861 -10.02 -17.59 6.90
CA LYS A 861 -10.74 -16.33 7.14
C LYS A 861 -10.47 -15.64 8.48
N ASN A 862 -9.91 -16.35 9.45
CA ASN A 862 -9.60 -15.82 10.79
C ASN A 862 -8.10 -15.91 11.10
N PRO A 863 -7.28 -14.93 10.64
CA PRO A 863 -5.84 -14.93 10.90
C PRO A 863 -5.46 -14.79 12.38
N VAL A 864 -6.36 -14.34 13.27
CA VAL A 864 -6.10 -14.31 14.72
C VAL A 864 -6.07 -15.72 15.30
N GLN A 865 -7.09 -16.52 14.97
CA GLN A 865 -7.15 -17.93 15.38
C GLN A 865 -6.06 -18.77 14.67
N PHE A 866 -5.83 -18.53 13.37
CA PHE A 866 -4.79 -19.25 12.63
C PHE A 866 -3.39 -19.05 13.20
N LEU A 867 -3.04 -17.82 13.60
CA LEU A 867 -1.72 -17.50 14.15
C LEU A 867 -1.54 -17.84 15.63
N ALA A 868 -2.59 -18.30 16.32
CA ALA A 868 -2.47 -18.85 17.67
C ALA A 868 -1.69 -20.17 17.68
N ASP A 869 -1.78 -20.96 16.59
CA ASP A 869 -1.03 -22.22 16.39
C ASP A 869 0.44 -22.00 15.99
N ALA A 870 0.90 -20.76 15.79
CA ALA A 870 2.25 -20.44 15.34
C ALA A 870 3.33 -20.75 16.40
N LEU A 871 4.56 -21.04 15.94
CA LEU A 871 5.71 -21.35 16.80
C LEU A 871 5.96 -20.27 17.88
N ASP A 872 5.79 -19.02 17.51
CA ASP A 872 5.77 -17.87 18.41
C ASP A 872 4.59 -16.96 18.08
N ALA A 873 3.39 -17.30 18.56
CA ALA A 873 2.16 -16.56 18.30
C ALA A 873 2.32 -15.03 18.50
N PRO A 874 1.99 -14.19 17.50
CA PRO A 874 1.99 -12.73 17.63
C PRO A 874 0.79 -12.24 18.46
N SER A 875 0.90 -11.04 19.05
CA SER A 875 -0.21 -10.49 19.84
C SER A 875 -1.43 -10.18 18.98
N GLN A 876 -2.63 -10.53 19.44
CA GLN A 876 -3.90 -10.24 18.74
C GLN A 876 -3.98 -8.77 18.26
N THR A 877 -3.62 -7.81 19.11
CA THR A 877 -3.65 -6.37 18.77
C THR A 877 -2.68 -5.96 17.66
N GLN A 878 -1.74 -6.81 17.25
CA GLN A 878 -0.82 -6.61 16.12
C GLN A 878 -1.49 -7.14 14.84
N ILE A 879 -2.04 -8.36 14.89
CA ILE A 879 -2.80 -8.99 13.80
C ILE A 879 -3.98 -8.10 13.40
N GLU A 880 -4.78 -7.64 14.37
CA GLU A 880 -5.93 -6.75 14.15
C GLU A 880 -5.54 -5.42 13.50
N LYS A 881 -4.40 -4.82 13.89
CA LYS A 881 -3.91 -3.58 13.28
C LYS A 881 -3.52 -3.79 11.81
N SER A 882 -2.86 -4.90 11.51
CA SER A 882 -2.50 -5.27 10.14
C SER A 882 -3.72 -5.64 9.29
N LEU A 883 -4.72 -6.32 9.85
CA LEU A 883 -6.00 -6.58 9.18
C LEU A 883 -6.78 -5.29 8.92
N LEU A 884 -6.84 -4.36 9.88
CA LEU A 884 -7.42 -3.04 9.67
C LEU A 884 -6.67 -2.25 8.58
N GLN A 885 -5.34 -2.33 8.54
CA GLN A 885 -4.53 -1.69 7.49
C GLN A 885 -4.81 -2.31 6.11
N LEU A 886 -4.91 -3.64 5.99
CA LEU A 886 -5.34 -4.33 4.76
C LEU A 886 -6.73 -3.89 4.29
N VAL A 887 -7.67 -3.66 5.21
CA VAL A 887 -9.00 -3.13 4.90
C VAL A 887 -8.92 -1.66 4.45
N THR A 888 -8.16 -0.80 5.14
CA THR A 888 -7.96 0.61 4.75
C THR A 888 -7.38 0.75 3.35
N ILE A 889 -6.41 -0.09 2.98
CA ILE A 889 -5.83 -0.07 1.61
C ILE A 889 -6.67 -0.83 0.57
N LYS A 890 -7.82 -1.42 0.96
CA LYS A 890 -8.74 -2.23 0.14
C LYS A 890 -8.15 -3.55 -0.39
N ALA A 891 -7.14 -4.11 0.28
CA ALA A 891 -6.57 -5.43 -0.01
C ALA A 891 -7.34 -6.58 0.67
N ALA A 892 -8.05 -6.30 1.76
CA ALA A 892 -8.98 -7.23 2.39
C ALA A 892 -10.36 -6.57 2.59
N LYS A 893 -11.40 -7.39 2.70
CA LYS A 893 -12.72 -7.00 3.23
C LYS A 893 -12.98 -7.71 4.56
N ARG A 894 -13.59 -6.99 5.50
CA ARG A 894 -14.12 -7.54 6.75
C ARG A 894 -15.55 -8.02 6.51
N ILE A 895 -15.92 -9.12 7.13
CA ILE A 895 -17.25 -9.74 7.06
C ILE A 895 -17.74 -9.91 8.51
N SER A 896 -18.89 -9.34 8.83
CA SER A 896 -19.51 -9.40 10.15
C SER A 896 -20.71 -10.33 10.13
N HIS A 897 -20.65 -11.42 10.90
CA HIS A 897 -21.80 -12.30 11.10
C HIS A 897 -22.64 -11.78 12.28
N LEU A 898 -23.83 -11.28 11.96
CA LEU A 898 -24.83 -10.86 12.94
C LEU A 898 -25.53 -12.11 13.51
N ASP A 899 -25.77 -12.12 14.82
CA ASP A 899 -26.64 -13.10 15.46
C ASP A 899 -28.13 -12.70 15.36
N ILE A 900 -29.00 -13.54 15.94
CA ILE A 900 -30.46 -13.36 15.94
C ILE A 900 -30.90 -12.09 16.70
N SER A 901 -30.01 -11.45 17.47
CA SER A 901 -30.25 -10.19 18.16
C SER A 901 -29.65 -8.96 17.45
N GLY A 902 -28.97 -9.15 16.32
CA GLY A 902 -28.24 -8.08 15.62
C GLY A 902 -26.87 -7.76 16.24
N ALA A 903 -26.39 -8.57 17.19
CA ALA A 903 -25.04 -8.42 17.72
C ALA A 903 -24.03 -9.10 16.80
N VAL A 904 -22.87 -8.48 16.54
CA VAL A 904 -21.80 -9.12 15.77
C VAL A 904 -21.14 -10.19 16.62
N LYS A 905 -21.26 -11.45 16.21
CA LYS A 905 -20.76 -12.60 16.96
C LYS A 905 -19.28 -12.85 16.71
N GLU A 906 -18.87 -12.80 15.44
CA GLU A 906 -17.48 -13.02 14.99
C GLU A 906 -17.17 -12.13 13.78
N PHE A 907 -15.87 -11.86 13.55
CA PHE A 907 -15.37 -11.11 12.40
C PHE A 907 -14.53 -12.02 11.51
N GLU A 908 -15.09 -12.41 10.37
CA GLU A 908 -14.33 -13.04 9.28
C GLU A 908 -13.65 -11.98 8.40
N TYR A 909 -12.61 -12.38 7.69
CA TYR A 909 -11.92 -11.57 6.70
C TYR A 909 -11.75 -12.37 5.40
N SER A 910 -11.56 -11.68 4.28
CA SER A 910 -11.19 -12.29 2.99
C SER A 910 -10.42 -11.30 2.11
N ALA A 911 -9.57 -11.80 1.23
CA ALA A 911 -8.87 -10.98 0.25
C ALA A 911 -9.86 -10.35 -0.77
N THR A 912 -9.52 -9.18 -1.29
CA THR A 912 -10.18 -8.57 -2.47
C THR A 912 -9.46 -8.98 -3.75
N PRO A 913 -10.02 -8.74 -4.96
CA PRO A 913 -9.28 -8.89 -6.21
C PRO A 913 -7.93 -8.14 -6.21
N LEU A 914 -7.93 -6.91 -5.68
CA LEU A 914 -6.72 -6.14 -5.43
C LEU A 914 -5.77 -6.86 -4.46
N GLY A 915 -6.25 -7.42 -3.35
CA GLY A 915 -5.44 -8.21 -2.42
C GLY A 915 -4.77 -9.42 -3.07
N SER A 916 -5.52 -10.20 -3.84
CA SER A 916 -5.00 -11.36 -4.59
C SER A 916 -3.94 -10.94 -5.60
N ALA A 917 -4.17 -9.87 -6.35
CA ALA A 917 -3.21 -9.32 -7.30
C ALA A 917 -1.93 -8.78 -6.62
N LEU A 918 -2.06 -8.16 -5.44
CA LEU A 918 -0.94 -7.64 -4.66
C LEU A 918 -0.02 -8.77 -4.15
N ALA A 919 -0.59 -9.80 -3.54
CA ALA A 919 0.17 -10.93 -2.98
C ALA A 919 0.88 -11.79 -4.04
N ALA A 920 0.40 -11.78 -5.28
CA ALA A 920 1.04 -12.47 -6.39
C ALA A 920 2.45 -11.90 -6.72
N LEU A 921 2.72 -10.65 -6.39
CA LEU A 921 3.94 -9.94 -6.80
C LEU A 921 5.08 -10.09 -5.76
N PRO A 922 6.28 -10.56 -6.14
CA PRO A 922 8.06 -10.06 -5.06
C PRO A 922 8.22 -8.56 -4.67
N VAL A 923 7.17 -7.83 -4.23
CA VAL A 923 7.25 -6.40 -3.84
C VAL A 923 6.42 -6.06 -2.60
N GLU A 924 6.70 -4.93 -1.96
CA GLU A 924 5.85 -4.37 -0.91
C GLU A 924 4.43 -4.05 -1.42
N VAL A 925 3.44 -4.11 -0.52
CA VAL A 925 2.03 -3.89 -0.85
C VAL A 925 1.75 -2.46 -1.36
N SER A 926 2.49 -1.47 -0.85
CA SER A 926 2.51 -0.07 -1.31
C SER A 926 2.94 0.03 -2.78
N ILE A 927 4.11 -0.52 -3.10
CA ILE A 927 4.71 -0.54 -4.43
C ILE A 927 3.87 -1.36 -5.41
N GLY A 928 3.43 -2.56 -5.02
CA GLY A 928 2.52 -3.38 -5.84
C GLY A 928 1.23 -2.64 -6.20
N LYS A 929 0.65 -1.90 -5.24
CA LYS A 929 -0.56 -1.09 -5.47
C LYS A 929 -0.29 0.07 -6.42
N MET A 930 0.85 0.74 -6.30
CA MET A 930 1.27 1.79 -7.24
C MET A 930 1.44 1.25 -8.67
N LEU A 931 2.06 0.07 -8.83
CA LEU A 931 2.28 -0.56 -10.13
C LEU A 931 0.95 -1.01 -10.78
N LEU A 932 0.07 -1.67 -10.03
CA LEU A 932 -1.24 -2.13 -10.52
C LEU A 932 -2.15 -0.96 -10.91
N LEU A 933 -2.20 0.11 -10.09
CA LEU A 933 -2.94 1.33 -10.42
C LEU A 933 -2.30 2.05 -11.63
N GLY A 934 -0.97 2.04 -11.75
CA GLY A 934 -0.26 2.57 -12.91
C GLY A 934 -0.66 1.89 -14.22
N CYS A 935 -0.83 0.56 -14.21
CA CYS A 935 -1.42 -0.18 -15.33
C CYS A 935 -2.88 0.21 -15.58
N ALA A 936 -3.72 0.25 -14.53
CA ALA A 936 -5.14 0.55 -14.65
C ALA A 936 -5.42 1.95 -15.23
N PHE A 937 -4.70 2.98 -14.77
CA PHE A 937 -4.80 4.36 -15.29
C PHE A 937 -3.98 4.61 -16.56
N GLY A 938 -3.40 3.57 -17.19
CA GLY A 938 -2.67 3.71 -18.45
C GLY A 938 -1.42 4.59 -18.38
N ILE A 939 -0.73 4.62 -17.24
CA ILE A 939 0.51 5.39 -16.99
C ILE A 939 1.59 4.52 -16.33
N ALA A 940 1.66 3.25 -16.74
CA ALA A 940 2.54 2.24 -16.15
C ALA A 940 4.03 2.57 -16.27
N GLN A 941 4.45 3.30 -17.31
CA GLN A 941 5.86 3.65 -17.51
C GLN A 941 6.32 4.73 -16.53
N GLU A 942 5.44 5.66 -16.20
CA GLU A 942 5.64 6.69 -15.20
C GLU A 942 5.54 6.12 -13.79
N ALA A 943 4.50 5.33 -13.50
CA ALA A 943 4.32 4.67 -12.22
C ALA A 943 5.45 3.69 -11.86
N THR A 944 6.01 2.96 -12.83
CA THR A 944 7.21 2.11 -12.61
C THR A 944 8.46 2.92 -12.30
N LEU A 945 8.63 4.12 -12.89
CA LEU A 945 9.75 5.00 -12.55
C LEU A 945 9.59 5.60 -11.15
N LEU A 946 8.41 6.14 -10.86
CA LEU A 946 8.07 6.71 -9.55
C LEU A 946 8.26 5.66 -8.43
N ALA A 947 7.72 4.46 -8.61
CA ALA A 947 7.90 3.35 -7.70
C ALA A 947 9.38 2.99 -7.49
N ALA A 948 10.20 2.99 -8.55
CA ALA A 948 11.62 2.71 -8.46
C ALA A 948 12.39 3.82 -7.71
N CYS A 949 12.09 5.10 -7.98
CA CYS A 949 12.65 6.23 -7.23
C CYS A 949 12.35 6.16 -5.72
N MET A 950 11.22 5.56 -5.36
CA MET A 950 10.76 5.39 -3.97
C MET A 950 11.18 4.06 -3.31
N SER A 951 11.71 3.11 -4.09
CA SER A 951 12.19 1.80 -3.60
C SER A 951 13.69 1.76 -3.32
N VAL A 952 14.42 2.80 -3.73
CA VAL A 952 15.88 2.93 -3.63
C VAL A 952 16.22 4.06 -2.64
N GLN A 953 17.47 4.15 -2.17
CA GLN A 953 17.91 5.23 -1.29
C GLN A 953 17.66 6.63 -1.92
N PRO A 954 17.27 7.66 -1.12
CA PRO A 954 16.94 8.97 -1.65
C PRO A 954 18.05 9.59 -2.50
N LEU A 955 17.71 9.96 -3.73
CA LEU A 955 18.66 10.38 -4.76
C LEU A 955 19.44 11.66 -4.42
N VAL A 956 18.85 12.55 -3.62
CA VAL A 956 19.43 13.85 -3.27
C VAL A 956 19.21 14.15 -1.79
N ASN A 957 20.31 14.31 -1.05
CA ASN A 957 20.33 14.48 0.41
C ASN A 957 21.00 15.80 0.83
N GLY A 958 20.83 16.16 2.11
CA GLY A 958 21.36 17.42 2.66
C GLY A 958 20.60 18.67 2.21
N GLU A 959 21.06 19.83 2.67
CA GLU A 959 20.39 21.13 2.51
C GLU A 959 20.24 21.53 1.03
N ASN A 960 21.29 21.29 0.24
CA ASN A 960 21.28 21.48 -1.21
C ASN A 960 20.24 20.63 -1.95
N GLY A 961 19.74 19.54 -1.34
CA GLY A 961 18.72 18.68 -1.96
C GLY A 961 17.41 19.41 -2.24
N SER A 962 17.00 20.32 -1.35
CA SER A 962 15.81 21.16 -1.59
C SER A 962 16.02 22.14 -2.75
N ILE A 963 17.25 22.64 -2.94
CA ILE A 963 17.61 23.54 -4.06
C ILE A 963 17.58 22.79 -5.39
N ILE A 964 18.16 21.59 -5.44
CA ILE A 964 18.20 20.75 -6.64
C ILE A 964 16.78 20.35 -7.06
N LYS A 965 15.95 19.83 -6.14
CA LYS A 965 14.54 19.48 -6.42
C LYS A 965 13.74 20.65 -6.99
N ARG A 966 13.92 21.88 -6.45
CA ARG A 966 13.25 23.11 -6.93
C ARG A 966 13.61 23.51 -8.37
N ARG A 967 14.71 23.01 -8.96
CA ARG A 967 15.03 23.21 -10.38
C ARG A 967 14.16 22.39 -11.33
N TYR A 968 13.61 21.26 -10.85
CA TYR A 968 12.87 20.29 -11.68
C TYR A 968 11.36 20.27 -11.40
N CYS A 969 10.91 20.74 -10.24
CA CYS A 969 9.50 20.85 -9.92
C CYS A 969 9.20 22.14 -9.15
N SER A 970 8.22 22.90 -9.62
CA SER A 970 7.56 24.02 -8.94
C SER A 970 6.50 23.56 -7.93
N ASP A 971 5.94 22.38 -8.16
CA ASP A 971 4.60 21.98 -7.70
C ASP A 971 4.56 21.39 -6.29
N ALA A 972 5.44 21.84 -5.39
CA ALA A 972 5.47 21.43 -3.98
C ALA A 972 5.48 19.89 -3.78
N SER A 973 6.21 19.16 -4.64
CA SER A 973 6.15 17.70 -4.73
C SER A 973 7.53 17.05 -4.84
N ASP A 974 8.01 16.47 -3.74
CA ASP A 974 9.30 15.77 -3.67
C ASP A 974 9.37 14.59 -4.64
N HIS A 975 8.33 13.76 -4.67
CA HIS A 975 8.28 12.55 -5.47
C HIS A 975 8.37 12.84 -6.98
N ILE A 976 7.64 13.87 -7.44
CA ILE A 976 7.67 14.29 -8.86
C ILE A 976 8.98 15.02 -9.19
N ALA A 977 9.58 15.76 -8.24
CA ALA A 977 10.90 16.35 -8.43
C ALA A 977 11.98 15.28 -8.63
N THR A 978 12.02 14.26 -7.77
CA THR A 978 12.96 13.13 -7.87
C THR A 978 12.74 12.34 -9.18
N MET A 979 11.49 12.09 -9.57
CA MET A 979 11.17 11.44 -10.85
C MET A 979 11.74 12.21 -12.05
N LYS A 980 11.46 13.53 -12.13
CA LYS A 980 11.93 14.39 -13.23
C LYS A 980 13.46 14.51 -13.33
N ILE A 981 14.17 14.45 -12.19
CA ILE A 981 15.64 14.42 -12.18
C ILE A 981 16.16 13.16 -12.90
N VAL A 982 15.53 12.00 -12.67
CA VAL A 982 15.90 10.74 -13.34
C VAL A 982 15.46 10.72 -14.81
N GLU A 983 14.30 11.29 -15.15
CA GLU A 983 13.88 11.46 -16.55
C GLU A 983 14.90 12.29 -17.33
N HIS A 984 15.34 13.42 -16.78
CA HIS A 984 16.35 14.27 -17.40
C HIS A 984 17.74 13.59 -17.51
N TYR A 985 18.13 12.77 -16.54
CA TYR A 985 19.32 11.92 -16.71
C TYR A 985 19.17 10.96 -17.90
N ILE A 986 18.02 10.30 -18.08
CA ILE A 986 17.79 9.39 -19.21
C ILE A 986 17.91 10.14 -20.55
N GLU A 987 17.40 11.37 -20.64
CA GLU A 987 17.53 12.23 -21.82
C GLU A 987 18.98 12.62 -22.14
N LEU A 988 19.77 12.96 -21.11
CA LEU A 988 21.16 13.36 -21.27
C LEU A 988 22.09 12.17 -21.49
N GLU A 989 21.85 11.01 -20.88
CA GLU A 989 22.63 9.79 -21.08
C GLU A 989 22.48 9.26 -22.53
N ARG A 990 21.28 9.38 -23.12
CA ARG A 990 21.07 9.15 -24.58
C ARG A 990 21.90 10.06 -25.48
N LYS A 991 22.38 11.20 -24.95
CA LYS A 991 23.26 12.17 -25.61
C LYS A 991 24.71 12.07 -25.10
N GLY A 992 25.08 11.03 -24.37
CA GLY A 992 26.42 10.82 -23.78
C GLY A 992 26.77 11.70 -22.57
N ASN A 993 25.83 12.50 -22.06
CA ASN A 993 26.06 13.58 -21.11
C ASN A 993 25.55 13.31 -19.67
N GLY A 994 24.92 12.17 -19.41
CA GLY A 994 24.31 11.86 -18.10
C GLY A 994 25.33 11.76 -16.96
N ILE A 995 26.54 11.25 -17.22
CA ILE A 995 27.66 11.26 -16.27
C ILE A 995 28.04 12.69 -15.86
N GLN A 996 28.12 13.62 -16.82
CA GLN A 996 28.49 15.01 -16.53
C GLN A 996 27.36 15.75 -15.81
N PHE A 997 26.10 15.46 -16.15
CA PHE A 997 24.93 15.96 -15.40
C PHE A 997 24.97 15.56 -13.92
N CYS A 998 25.30 14.30 -13.63
CA CYS A 998 25.42 13.81 -12.25
C CYS A 998 26.51 14.56 -11.47
N LYS A 999 27.70 14.71 -12.08
CA LYS A 999 28.82 15.48 -11.50
C LYS A 999 28.42 16.93 -11.21
N ASN A 1000 27.84 17.62 -12.19
CA ASN A 1000 27.47 19.05 -12.09
C ASN A 1000 26.39 19.35 -11.04
N ASN A 1001 25.66 18.35 -10.55
CA ASN A 1001 24.58 18.51 -9.58
C ASN A 1001 24.79 17.70 -8.28
N ASN A 1002 25.99 17.15 -8.06
CA ASN A 1002 26.31 16.28 -6.90
C ASN A 1002 25.34 15.08 -6.73
N ILE A 1003 24.85 14.52 -7.83
CA ILE A 1003 23.94 13.36 -7.83
C ILE A 1003 24.77 12.08 -7.90
N ASN A 1004 24.47 11.11 -7.03
CA ASN A 1004 25.16 9.82 -7.04
C ASN A 1004 24.68 8.94 -8.21
N ILE A 1005 25.52 8.80 -9.24
CA ILE A 1005 25.23 7.98 -10.43
C ILE A 1005 24.98 6.49 -10.12
N ILE A 1006 25.49 5.96 -9.00
CA ILE A 1006 25.21 4.57 -8.60
C ILE A 1006 23.73 4.42 -8.24
N ILE A 1007 23.18 5.37 -7.47
CA ILE A 1007 21.76 5.41 -7.08
C ILE A 1007 20.87 5.59 -8.33
N VAL A 1008 21.29 6.44 -9.29
CA VAL A 1008 20.56 6.59 -10.56
C VAL A 1008 20.49 5.24 -11.31
N LYS A 1009 21.60 4.50 -11.40
CA LYS A 1009 21.62 3.19 -12.06
C LYS A 1009 20.77 2.16 -11.32
N GLU A 1010 20.82 2.14 -9.99
CA GLU A 1010 20.00 1.27 -9.14
C GLU A 1010 18.48 1.54 -9.33
N ILE A 1011 18.06 2.81 -9.44
CA ILE A 1011 16.68 3.20 -9.79
C ILE A 1011 16.31 2.68 -11.19
N LEU A 1012 17.18 2.84 -12.18
CA LEU A 1012 16.91 2.38 -13.55
C LEU A 1012 16.82 0.84 -13.65
N ASP A 1013 17.66 0.11 -12.93
CA ASP A 1013 17.61 -1.35 -12.88
C ASP A 1013 16.41 -1.87 -12.07
N THR A 1014 16.01 -1.17 -11.01
CA THR A 1014 14.77 -1.43 -10.27
C THR A 1014 13.54 -1.21 -11.17
N ARG A 1015 13.53 -0.14 -11.97
CA ARG A 1015 12.47 0.13 -12.95
C ARG A 1015 12.38 -0.98 -14.01
N LYS A 1016 13.52 -1.49 -14.51
CA LYS A 1016 13.54 -2.65 -15.44
C LYS A 1016 12.85 -3.86 -14.80
N GLN A 1017 13.21 -4.19 -13.56
CA GLN A 1017 12.61 -5.30 -12.81
C GLN A 1017 11.10 -5.12 -12.59
N PHE A 1018 10.61 -3.90 -12.35
CA PHE A 1018 9.17 -3.62 -12.24
C PHE A 1018 8.43 -3.70 -13.59
N ILE A 1019 9.07 -3.28 -14.69
CA ILE A 1019 8.51 -3.44 -16.05
C ILE A 1019 8.45 -4.91 -16.44
N GLU A 1020 9.51 -5.68 -16.18
CA GLU A 1020 9.57 -7.12 -16.44
C GLU A 1020 8.58 -7.91 -15.56
N LEU A 1021 8.44 -7.53 -14.29
CA LEU A 1021 7.39 -8.02 -13.39
C LEU A 1021 6.00 -7.86 -14.01
N LEU A 1022 5.65 -6.68 -14.51
CA LEU A 1022 4.34 -6.44 -15.09
C LEU A 1022 4.12 -7.28 -16.36
N LYS A 1023 5.15 -7.47 -17.21
CA LYS A 1023 5.09 -8.40 -18.36
C LYS A 1023 4.81 -9.82 -17.90
N ASN A 1024 5.56 -10.32 -16.91
CA ASN A 1024 5.51 -11.70 -16.43
C ASN A 1024 4.18 -12.07 -15.75
N TYR A 1025 3.36 -11.09 -15.35
CA TYR A 1025 2.00 -11.30 -14.82
C TYR A 1025 0.89 -10.90 -15.82
N ASN A 1026 1.25 -10.58 -17.08
CA ASN A 1026 0.37 -10.14 -18.16
C ASN A 1026 -0.39 -8.82 -17.89
N TYR A 1027 0.28 -7.83 -17.29
CA TYR A 1027 -0.26 -6.47 -17.13
C TYR A 1027 0.22 -5.50 -18.24
N PRO A 1028 -0.63 -4.56 -18.69
CA PRO A 1028 -0.32 -3.67 -19.80
C PRO A 1028 0.61 -2.51 -19.39
N ILE A 1029 1.68 -2.33 -20.16
CA ILE A 1029 2.75 -1.34 -19.90
C ILE A 1029 2.69 -0.16 -20.90
N GLN A 1030 1.57 -0.01 -21.60
CA GLN A 1030 1.33 1.15 -22.46
C GLN A 1030 1.11 2.40 -21.60
N SER A 1031 1.73 3.51 -22.00
CA SER A 1031 1.51 4.83 -21.43
C SER A 1031 0.70 5.68 -22.40
N ILE A 1032 -0.47 6.15 -21.97
CA ILE A 1032 -1.37 7.00 -22.76
C ILE A 1032 -0.72 8.37 -22.95
N GLN A 1033 -0.76 8.94 -24.17
CA GLN A 1033 -0.43 10.35 -24.34
C GLN A 1033 -1.57 11.20 -23.74
N SER A 1034 -1.25 11.91 -22.65
CA SER A 1034 -2.19 12.72 -21.87
C SER A 1034 -1.40 13.84 -21.19
N SER A 1035 -1.99 15.03 -21.11
CA SER A 1035 -1.48 16.17 -20.34
C SER A 1035 -1.53 15.90 -18.82
N TYR A 1036 -2.46 15.06 -18.36
CA TYR A 1036 -2.83 14.90 -16.95
C TYR A 1036 -2.03 13.83 -16.20
N LYS A 1037 -0.88 13.39 -16.73
CA LYS A 1037 -0.04 12.34 -16.12
C LYS A 1037 0.40 12.68 -14.70
N LYS A 1038 0.72 13.94 -14.43
CA LYS A 1038 1.12 14.44 -13.11
C LYS A 1038 -0.02 14.29 -12.10
N GLU A 1039 -1.23 14.68 -12.48
CA GLU A 1039 -2.42 14.64 -11.65
C GLU A 1039 -2.84 13.20 -11.36
N LEU A 1040 -2.72 12.30 -12.34
CA LEU A 1040 -2.89 10.86 -12.16
C LEU A 1040 -1.83 10.25 -11.24
N LEU A 1041 -0.54 10.60 -11.37
CA LEU A 1041 0.51 10.13 -10.44
C LEU A 1041 0.26 10.61 -9.01
N LEU A 1042 -0.16 11.87 -8.82
CA LEU A 1042 -0.55 12.41 -7.52
C LEU A 1042 -1.80 11.72 -6.96
N PHE A 1043 -2.78 11.38 -7.81
CA PHE A 1043 -3.93 10.58 -7.40
C PHE A 1043 -3.53 9.15 -6.99
N ILE A 1044 -2.64 8.48 -7.73
CA ILE A 1044 -2.10 7.17 -7.35
C ILE A 1044 -1.32 7.24 -6.04
N LEU A 1045 -0.44 8.22 -5.85
CA LEU A 1045 0.25 8.45 -4.56
C LEU A 1045 -0.76 8.60 -3.41
N THR A 1046 -1.83 9.38 -3.62
CA THR A 1046 -2.91 9.54 -2.65
C THR A 1046 -3.61 8.20 -2.37
N TYR A 1047 -3.98 7.44 -3.41
CA TYR A 1047 -4.64 6.13 -3.32
C TYR A 1047 -3.75 5.08 -2.61
N VAL A 1048 -2.43 5.14 -2.78
CA VAL A 1048 -1.47 4.20 -2.21
C VAL A 1048 -1.19 4.49 -0.74
N PHE A 1049 -0.91 5.75 -0.38
CA PHE A 1049 -0.42 6.12 0.95
C PHE A 1049 -1.48 6.67 1.91
N TYR A 1050 -2.74 6.85 1.50
CA TYR A 1050 -3.81 7.22 2.44
C TYR A 1050 -3.93 6.18 3.58
N PRO A 1051 -3.96 6.60 4.86
CA PRO A 1051 -4.30 7.93 5.38
C PRO A 1051 -3.12 8.84 5.79
N ASN A 1052 -1.95 8.72 5.17
CA ASN A 1052 -0.75 9.51 5.47
C ASN A 1052 -0.85 10.98 4.99
N ILE A 1053 -1.76 11.74 5.60
CA ILE A 1053 -2.05 13.15 5.26
C ILE A 1053 -1.41 14.11 6.27
N ILE A 1054 -0.94 15.24 5.77
CA ILE A 1054 -0.52 16.43 6.53
C ILE A 1054 -1.38 17.61 6.08
N ILE A 1055 -1.93 18.33 7.06
CA ILE A 1055 -2.66 19.59 6.86
C ILE A 1055 -1.71 20.74 7.22
N PRO A 1056 -1.44 21.69 6.30
CA PRO A 1056 -0.71 22.92 6.60
C PRO A 1056 -1.64 23.96 7.25
N GLN A 1057 -1.17 24.62 8.30
CA GLN A 1057 -1.88 25.71 9.00
C GLN A 1057 -1.04 26.99 8.97
N GLN A 1058 -1.57 28.06 8.37
CA GLN A 1058 -0.79 29.29 8.14
C GLN A 1058 -0.55 30.06 9.45
N ILE A 1059 0.67 30.53 9.64
CA ILE A 1059 1.06 31.49 10.68
C ILE A 1059 0.98 32.92 10.10
N ILE A 1060 0.54 33.90 10.90
CA ILE A 1060 0.45 35.31 10.47
C ILE A 1060 1.84 35.98 10.56
N GLY A 1061 2.70 35.67 9.59
CA GLY A 1061 3.98 36.36 9.38
C GLY A 1061 3.79 37.78 8.82
N LYS A 1062 4.69 38.71 9.17
CA LYS A 1062 4.65 40.11 8.67
C LYS A 1062 5.30 40.29 7.28
N THR A 1063 6.15 39.36 6.85
CA THR A 1063 6.93 39.43 5.60
C THR A 1063 7.12 38.08 4.90
N SER A 1064 6.76 36.97 5.56
CA SER A 1064 7.01 35.59 5.15
C SER A 1064 5.72 34.76 5.14
N ILE A 1065 5.60 33.80 4.22
CA ILE A 1065 4.53 32.79 4.26
C ILE A 1065 5.05 31.61 5.07
N GLU A 1066 4.54 31.46 6.29
CA GLU A 1066 4.94 30.40 7.23
C GLU A 1066 3.75 29.47 7.54
N TYR A 1067 4.05 28.18 7.72
CA TYR A 1067 3.08 27.15 8.05
C TYR A 1067 3.60 26.24 9.16
N GLU A 1068 2.71 25.89 10.09
CA GLU A 1068 2.85 24.68 10.89
C GLU A 1068 2.21 23.50 10.13
N TYR A 1069 2.68 22.28 10.39
CA TYR A 1069 2.24 21.08 9.68
C TYR A 1069 1.71 20.04 10.66
N TYR A 1070 0.49 19.55 10.44
CA TYR A 1070 -0.21 18.66 11.35
C TYR A 1070 -0.69 17.37 10.67
N THR A 1071 -0.38 16.23 11.29
CA THR A 1071 -1.07 14.95 11.04
C THR A 1071 -2.24 14.81 12.03
N LYS A 1072 -3.10 13.80 11.87
CA LYS A 1072 -4.23 13.52 12.78
C LYS A 1072 -3.84 13.33 14.27
N LYS A 1073 -2.56 13.18 14.59
CA LYS A 1073 -2.06 12.93 15.96
C LYS A 1073 -0.90 13.81 16.42
N HIS A 1074 -0.10 14.35 15.50
CA HIS A 1074 1.16 14.99 15.82
C HIS A 1074 1.42 16.20 14.92
N GLN A 1075 1.99 17.26 15.50
CA GLN A 1075 2.75 18.25 14.74
C GLN A 1075 3.97 17.57 14.11
N VAL A 1076 4.31 17.96 12.87
CA VAL A 1076 5.45 17.44 12.12
C VAL A 1076 6.23 18.57 11.47
N PHE A 1077 7.48 18.30 11.07
CA PHE A 1077 8.38 19.28 10.49
C PHE A 1077 8.88 18.79 9.12
N MET A 1078 8.97 19.67 8.13
CA MET A 1078 9.53 19.30 6.82
C MET A 1078 11.06 19.19 6.91
N GLY A 1079 11.63 18.09 6.42
CA GLY A 1079 13.07 17.86 6.42
C GLY A 1079 13.82 18.78 5.44
N VAL A 1080 15.07 19.13 5.75
CA VAL A 1080 15.84 20.15 5.01
C VAL A 1080 16.09 19.83 3.52
N SER A 1081 16.00 18.56 3.13
CA SER A 1081 16.09 18.11 1.73
C SER A 1081 14.74 18.02 1.00
N SER A 1082 13.61 18.31 1.67
CA SER A 1082 12.30 18.43 1.04
C SER A 1082 12.19 19.75 0.28
N ILE A 1083 11.52 19.75 -0.88
CA ILE A 1083 11.11 20.97 -1.58
C ILE A 1083 10.27 21.90 -0.68
N ASN A 1084 9.47 21.32 0.22
CA ASN A 1084 8.50 22.00 1.08
C ASN A 1084 9.08 22.49 2.42
N SER A 1085 10.40 22.36 2.60
CA SER A 1085 11.15 22.90 3.74
C SER A 1085 11.00 24.41 3.91
N MET A 1086 10.80 25.16 2.82
CA MET A 1086 10.61 26.62 2.85
C MET A 1086 9.52 27.03 1.84
N PRO A 1087 8.30 27.40 2.31
CA PRO A 1087 7.17 27.70 1.44
C PRO A 1087 7.45 28.85 0.45
N ARG A 1088 6.96 28.69 -0.79
CA ARG A 1088 6.94 29.75 -1.83
C ARG A 1088 5.57 29.90 -2.51
N ILE A 1089 4.59 29.11 -2.08
CA ILE A 1089 3.24 29.02 -2.65
C ILE A 1089 2.27 28.95 -1.46
N ASP A 1090 1.09 29.54 -1.59
CA ASP A 1090 0.05 29.47 -0.56
C ASP A 1090 -0.65 28.09 -0.59
N PHE A 1091 -0.63 27.39 0.54
CA PHE A 1091 -1.21 26.04 0.69
C PHE A 1091 -2.64 26.02 1.25
N LYS A 1092 -3.29 27.18 1.51
CA LYS A 1092 -4.58 27.31 2.26
C LYS A 1092 -5.64 26.23 2.03
N GLU A 1093 -5.88 25.82 0.79
CA GLU A 1093 -6.92 24.84 0.43
C GLU A 1093 -6.39 23.46 0.02
N ASN A 1094 -5.08 23.24 0.11
CA ASN A 1094 -4.43 21.98 -0.25
C ASN A 1094 -3.91 21.25 0.98
N VAL A 1095 -3.58 19.97 0.80
CA VAL A 1095 -2.99 19.11 1.85
C VAL A 1095 -1.85 18.31 1.23
N PHE A 1096 -0.99 17.71 2.05
CA PHE A 1096 0.12 16.90 1.57
C PHE A 1096 -0.12 15.41 1.83
N ILE A 1097 0.23 14.56 0.87
CA ILE A 1097 0.47 13.12 1.09
C ILE A 1097 1.95 12.93 1.45
N TYR A 1098 2.27 12.08 2.42
CA TYR A 1098 3.65 11.67 2.73
C TYR A 1098 3.81 10.14 2.67
N THR A 1099 5.03 9.70 2.39
CA THR A 1099 5.39 8.27 2.38
C THR A 1099 5.70 7.78 3.78
N ASN A 1100 6.73 8.37 4.39
CA ASN A 1100 7.24 8.02 5.72
C ASN A 1100 7.50 9.28 6.56
N MET A 1101 7.49 9.14 7.89
CA MET A 1101 8.07 10.12 8.81
C MET A 1101 9.29 9.50 9.51
N VAL A 1102 10.14 10.32 10.10
CA VAL A 1102 11.28 9.89 10.91
C VAL A 1102 11.25 10.62 12.24
N LYS A 1103 11.19 9.87 13.35
CA LYS A 1103 11.27 10.42 14.71
C LYS A 1103 12.72 10.45 15.19
N SER A 1104 13.32 11.63 15.11
CA SER A 1104 14.51 12.03 15.85
C SER A 1104 14.05 12.82 17.09
N ASN A 1105 14.72 13.90 17.48
CA ASN A 1105 14.26 14.85 18.52
C ASN A 1105 12.90 15.50 18.16
N LYS A 1106 12.58 15.58 16.86
CA LYS A 1106 11.27 15.97 16.30
C LYS A 1106 10.79 14.88 15.33
N ILE A 1107 9.49 14.85 15.04
CA ILE A 1107 8.91 14.03 13.97
C ILE A 1107 9.05 14.80 12.65
N MET A 1108 9.83 14.28 11.71
CA MET A 1108 10.12 14.95 10.45
C MET A 1108 9.64 14.16 9.23
N VAL A 1109 9.30 14.88 8.16
CA VAL A 1109 8.81 14.36 6.88
C VAL A 1109 9.83 14.74 5.81
N TRP A 1110 10.48 13.74 5.19
CA TRP A 1110 11.54 13.98 4.20
C TRP A 1110 11.03 14.08 2.77
N GLU A 1111 9.89 13.43 2.48
CA GLU A 1111 9.28 13.41 1.16
C GLU A 1111 7.76 13.56 1.29
N CYS A 1112 7.23 14.60 0.63
CA CYS A 1112 5.79 14.83 0.56
C CYS A 1112 5.38 15.47 -0.78
N SER A 1113 4.10 15.34 -1.11
CA SER A 1113 3.51 15.94 -2.31
C SER A 1113 2.22 16.68 -1.99
N LEU A 1114 2.12 17.92 -2.46
CA LEU A 1114 0.87 18.68 -2.44
C LEU A 1114 -0.19 17.99 -3.32
N ILE A 1115 -1.40 17.82 -2.78
CA ILE A 1115 -2.51 17.13 -3.44
C ILE A 1115 -3.84 17.88 -3.24
N LYS A 1116 -4.75 17.75 -4.22
CA LYS A 1116 -6.11 18.29 -4.11
C LYS A 1116 -6.93 17.50 -3.08
N LYS A 1117 -7.72 18.19 -2.24
CA LYS A 1117 -8.63 17.54 -1.26
C LYS A 1117 -9.63 16.56 -1.91
N VAL A 1118 -10.04 16.77 -3.16
CA VAL A 1118 -10.94 15.86 -3.91
C VAL A 1118 -10.35 14.46 -4.14
N PHE A 1119 -9.02 14.33 -4.28
CA PHE A 1119 -8.36 13.03 -4.41
C PHE A 1119 -8.61 12.15 -3.19
N ILE A 1120 -8.67 12.78 -2.01
CA ILE A 1120 -8.98 12.11 -0.74
C ILE A 1120 -10.47 11.76 -0.68
N ALA A 1121 -11.35 12.67 -1.10
CA ALA A 1121 -12.79 12.44 -1.11
C ALA A 1121 -13.19 11.18 -1.90
N LEU A 1122 -12.52 10.91 -3.02
CA LEU A 1122 -12.74 9.73 -3.86
C LEU A 1122 -12.28 8.40 -3.24
N ILE A 1123 -11.44 8.41 -2.20
CA ILE A 1123 -10.84 7.19 -1.64
C ILE A 1123 -11.11 6.96 -0.15
N ALA A 1124 -11.43 8.02 0.61
CA ALA A 1124 -11.57 7.99 2.07
C ALA A 1124 -12.52 6.88 2.55
N THR A 1125 -12.22 6.29 3.71
CA THR A 1125 -12.97 5.14 4.25
C THR A 1125 -14.44 5.51 4.49
N SER A 1126 -14.66 6.72 5.01
CA SER A 1126 -15.94 7.28 5.41
C SER A 1126 -16.08 8.74 4.96
N VAL A 1127 -17.29 9.13 4.59
CA VAL A 1127 -17.65 10.49 4.17
C VAL A 1127 -18.90 10.88 4.95
N VAL A 1128 -18.75 11.77 5.92
CA VAL A 1128 -19.88 12.28 6.72
C VAL A 1128 -20.33 13.62 6.16
N VAL A 1129 -21.59 13.72 5.76
CA VAL A 1129 -22.16 14.95 5.19
C VAL A 1129 -22.72 15.84 6.29
N ASN A 1130 -22.29 17.11 6.35
CA ASN A 1130 -22.85 18.12 7.23
C ASN A 1130 -23.63 19.15 6.42
N TYR A 1131 -24.90 18.84 6.14
CA TYR A 1131 -25.82 19.69 5.37
C TYR A 1131 -25.96 21.11 5.94
N LYS A 1132 -25.92 21.26 7.27
CA LYS A 1132 -26.08 22.57 7.95
C LYS A 1132 -24.87 23.48 7.76
N GLN A 1133 -23.67 22.92 7.64
CA GLN A 1133 -22.42 23.66 7.39
C GLN A 1133 -22.03 23.72 5.91
N LYS A 1134 -22.71 22.97 5.02
CA LYS A 1134 -22.32 22.75 3.62
C LYS A 1134 -20.89 22.20 3.50
N THR A 1135 -20.58 21.22 4.34
CA THR A 1135 -19.27 20.54 4.37
C THR A 1135 -19.43 19.02 4.29
N ILE A 1136 -18.36 18.36 3.83
CA ILE A 1136 -18.15 16.92 4.05
C ILE A 1136 -16.91 16.73 4.92
N THR A 1137 -16.97 15.76 5.83
CA THR A 1137 -15.88 15.37 6.71
C THR A 1137 -15.41 13.97 6.35
N LEU A 1138 -14.15 13.84 5.94
CA LEU A 1138 -13.51 12.59 5.54
C LEU A 1138 -12.75 11.99 6.73
N ASP A 1139 -13.01 10.71 7.01
CA ASP A 1139 -12.44 9.93 8.13
C ASP A 1139 -12.40 10.69 9.47
N GLY A 1140 -13.43 11.50 9.71
CA GLY A 1140 -13.64 12.27 10.93
C GLY A 1140 -12.64 13.38 11.21
N TRP A 1141 -11.89 13.89 10.22
CA TRP A 1141 -10.94 14.99 10.46
C TRP A 1141 -10.58 15.90 9.27
N ILE A 1142 -10.74 15.47 8.02
CA ILE A 1142 -10.46 16.32 6.85
C ILE A 1142 -11.78 16.92 6.35
N THR A 1143 -11.96 18.23 6.53
CA THR A 1143 -13.18 18.94 6.13
C THR A 1143 -13.02 19.59 4.75
N ILE A 1144 -14.04 19.46 3.89
CA ILE A 1144 -14.12 20.09 2.57
C ILE A 1144 -15.45 20.85 2.45
N ASN A 1145 -15.42 22.10 2.01
CA ASN A 1145 -16.61 22.87 1.65
C ASN A 1145 -17.26 22.26 0.39
N SER A 1146 -18.55 21.96 0.42
CA SER A 1146 -19.20 21.11 -0.58
C SER A 1146 -20.63 21.53 -0.90
N THR A 1147 -21.01 21.42 -2.18
CA THR A 1147 -22.40 21.54 -2.61
C THR A 1147 -23.13 20.18 -2.51
N PRO A 1148 -24.47 20.15 -2.48
CA PRO A 1148 -25.26 18.91 -2.57
C PRO A 1148 -25.00 18.14 -3.88
N LEU A 1149 -24.83 18.87 -4.99
CA LEU A 1149 -24.53 18.30 -6.30
C LEU A 1149 -23.16 17.58 -6.30
N PHE A 1150 -22.12 18.20 -5.73
CA PHE A 1150 -20.80 17.57 -5.58
C PHE A 1150 -20.88 16.29 -4.74
N ILE A 1151 -21.72 16.24 -3.69
CA ILE A 1151 -21.90 15.04 -2.86
C ILE A 1151 -22.51 13.89 -3.68
N ALA A 1152 -23.57 14.16 -4.44
CA ALA A 1152 -24.20 13.15 -5.30
C ALA A 1152 -23.23 12.63 -6.38
N GLN A 1153 -22.49 13.54 -7.02
CA GLN A 1153 -21.44 13.19 -7.99
C GLN A 1153 -20.32 12.37 -7.34
N LEU A 1154 -19.85 12.75 -6.15
CA LEU A 1154 -18.79 12.06 -5.41
C LEU A 1154 -19.19 10.63 -5.02
N VAL A 1155 -20.42 10.42 -4.53
CA VAL A 1155 -20.93 9.08 -4.18
C VAL A 1155 -20.98 8.18 -5.42
N GLN A 1156 -21.50 8.69 -6.53
CA GLN A 1156 -21.54 7.96 -7.81
C GLN A 1156 -20.12 7.63 -8.32
N MET A 1157 -19.20 8.60 -8.36
CA MET A 1157 -17.81 8.39 -8.76
C MET A 1157 -17.08 7.37 -7.87
N ARG A 1158 -17.30 7.40 -6.56
CA ARG A 1158 -16.69 6.43 -5.62
C ARG A 1158 -17.12 5.00 -5.91
N LYS A 1159 -18.34 4.80 -6.41
CA LYS A 1159 -18.81 3.49 -6.88
C LYS A 1159 -18.20 3.16 -8.24
N GLU A 1160 -18.37 4.01 -9.25
CA GLU A 1160 -17.87 3.82 -10.61
C GLU A 1160 -16.37 3.49 -10.63
N LEU A 1161 -15.56 4.27 -9.92
CA LEU A 1161 -14.12 4.07 -9.80
C LEU A 1161 -13.75 2.75 -9.10
N LYS A 1162 -14.55 2.32 -8.11
CA LYS A 1162 -14.29 1.06 -7.40
C LYS A 1162 -14.61 -0.12 -8.31
N ASP A 1163 -15.82 -0.13 -8.88
CA ASP A 1163 -16.29 -1.23 -9.72
C ASP A 1163 -15.41 -1.37 -10.98
N ALA A 1164 -15.00 -0.27 -11.61
CA ALA A 1164 -14.08 -0.28 -12.76
C ALA A 1164 -12.63 -0.70 -12.39
N LEU A 1165 -12.13 -0.35 -11.20
CA LEU A 1165 -10.81 -0.83 -10.74
C LEU A 1165 -10.84 -2.32 -10.40
N ASP A 1166 -11.90 -2.82 -9.75
CA ASP A 1166 -12.06 -4.25 -9.49
C ASP A 1166 -12.14 -5.04 -10.80
N ASP A 1167 -12.89 -4.57 -11.81
CA ASP A 1167 -12.95 -5.18 -13.15
C ASP A 1167 -11.58 -5.19 -13.85
N VAL A 1168 -10.87 -4.05 -13.89
CA VAL A 1168 -9.56 -3.92 -14.54
C VAL A 1168 -8.48 -4.78 -13.87
N ILE A 1169 -8.52 -4.93 -12.54
CA ILE A 1169 -7.58 -5.79 -11.81
C ILE A 1169 -7.84 -7.28 -12.10
N ASN A 1170 -9.11 -7.70 -12.17
CA ASN A 1170 -9.50 -9.06 -12.51
C ASN A 1170 -9.14 -9.42 -13.96
N GLN A 1171 -9.48 -8.53 -14.91
CA GLN A 1171 -9.29 -8.75 -16.35
C GLN A 1171 -7.85 -8.45 -16.81
N LYS A 1172 -7.03 -7.78 -15.99
CA LYS A 1172 -5.67 -7.30 -16.28
C LYS A 1172 -5.60 -6.33 -17.47
N THR A 1173 -6.61 -5.47 -17.59
CA THR A 1173 -6.79 -4.51 -18.70
C THR A 1173 -6.31 -3.10 -18.32
N GLN A 1174 -6.80 -2.07 -19.01
CA GLN A 1174 -6.70 -0.65 -18.62
C GLN A 1174 -8.12 -0.07 -18.57
N LEU A 1175 -8.32 1.02 -17.84
CA LEU A 1175 -9.58 1.79 -17.87
C LEU A 1175 -9.81 2.35 -19.29
N SER A 1176 -11.07 2.42 -19.74
CA SER A 1176 -11.37 2.95 -21.07
C SER A 1176 -11.00 4.43 -21.19
N LYS A 1177 -10.62 4.87 -22.40
CA LYS A 1177 -10.27 6.28 -22.65
C LYS A 1177 -11.43 7.22 -22.33
N GLU A 1178 -12.67 6.79 -22.61
CA GLU A 1178 -13.89 7.52 -22.27
C GLU A 1178 -14.06 7.70 -20.76
N PHE A 1179 -13.87 6.63 -19.97
CA PHE A 1179 -13.92 6.73 -18.51
C PHE A 1179 -12.80 7.61 -17.97
N MET A 1180 -11.59 7.48 -18.52
CA MET A 1180 -10.44 8.32 -18.15
C MET A 1180 -10.70 9.80 -18.45
N ASN A 1181 -11.19 10.14 -19.65
CA ASN A 1181 -11.53 11.51 -20.01
C ASN A 1181 -12.67 12.05 -19.15
N HIS A 1182 -13.75 11.29 -18.93
CA HIS A 1182 -14.85 11.70 -18.05
C HIS A 1182 -14.42 11.92 -16.58
N LEU A 1183 -13.54 11.05 -16.08
CA LEU A 1183 -12.95 11.18 -14.76
C LEU A 1183 -12.09 12.46 -14.66
N ILE A 1184 -11.32 12.78 -15.69
CA ILE A 1184 -10.34 13.87 -15.67
C ILE A 1184 -10.92 15.23 -16.07
N GLU A 1185 -11.50 15.32 -17.26
CA GLU A 1185 -11.96 16.56 -17.90
C GLU A 1185 -13.19 17.15 -17.18
N THR A 1186 -14.09 16.30 -16.69
CA THR A 1186 -15.36 16.73 -16.08
C THR A 1186 -15.39 16.71 -14.55
N LYS A 1187 -14.45 16.04 -13.86
CA LYS A 1187 -14.58 15.76 -12.41
C LYS A 1187 -13.31 15.74 -11.52
N LEU A 1188 -12.09 15.63 -12.06
CA LEU A 1188 -10.84 15.75 -11.27
C LEU A 1188 -10.16 17.13 -11.36
N ASN A 1189 -10.54 17.94 -12.34
CA ASN A 1189 -10.07 19.31 -12.47
C ASN A 1189 -10.85 20.27 -11.56
#